data_AF-A0A2I0N740-F1
#
_entry.id   AF-A0A2I0N740-F1
#
_cell.length_a   1.000
_cell.length_b   1.000
_cell.length_c   1.000
_cell.angle_alpha   90.00
_cell.angle_beta   90.00
_cell.angle_gamma   90.00
#
_symmetry.space_group_name_H-M   'P 1'
#
loop_
_entity.id
_entity.type
_entity.pdbx_description
1 polymer ?
#
loop_
_entity_poly.entity_id
_entity_poly.type
_entity_poly.pdbx_seq_one_letter_code
_entity_poly.pdbx_strand_id
1 'polypeptide(L)'
;MSWILKEKASLSPSTLGTFNEFLAKYAKASRSFHFGSAQDVVYIHPMSFDTFHAARRFYSFLDDFSLKALAPFLGINIDERVYLTPSQMALDDRTLEYNKHDVQEQLGVTMRLIQQALPLAFTTGMQMEELMTSGAVKMWDHMSLIRAAKHRRIMPAMARALSIAQTVHHRFGDGLKRREIADFARNTSSPDEPDKHMKEFARVAKYGEEMPEYVEYPLVVFNPQGGDSDEMLGYHIPGGMTLKPDTELDSDFIPWYHVVVADVGAMYPTILRARNVGGDSVRLAGPNEEPDDWIWLKRLPASFLESNVCRWREVGETDRFADVGYMLGVKISKEPGVVNLAMSAIIKMIGKIKRELKEAEVRHADRESLGRLKMSYQSLKGARNAGTHGIMAAATVSCRQFNVWGAAMITTTGQAILDDTLKELQDRKIRVVYGDTDGIYVACSKSMHDVGGLARAVGIEPDPEKSSWMTLPENAVAAIDFCNDKWRRELDYSDFELEPEEHGAMIFVKHKNYLIFDEKKGEFAMTTKGNNFKGSDKAELARIVLEEIMRKVLLENSSWESEESARRCVKASIKRITRDAVAALDMSKVNLADLTLVQSVQPSKRYKTNQDGALSTFAERTKALEELLGRQITATARFKFVVTKKPLPGIRNPSKSGVKPIDYMYPVELLTNRGEIDLAWYKNMVENYVKGAFGLPDLSASVQKGLSEWF
;
A
#
# COMPACT_ATOMS: atom_id res chain seq x y z
N MET A 1 -23.15 -35.73 3.51
CA MET A 1 -22.58 -35.73 4.87
C MET A 1 -22.03 -37.09 5.33
N SER A 2 -22.23 -38.19 4.60
CA SER A 2 -21.71 -39.52 4.97
C SER A 2 -20.18 -39.62 5.05
N TRP A 3 -19.44 -38.68 4.46
CA TRP A 3 -17.98 -38.68 4.35
C TRP A 3 -17.23 -37.96 5.48
N ILE A 4 -17.91 -37.16 6.32
CA ILE A 4 -17.27 -36.39 7.42
C ILE A 4 -16.68 -37.32 8.49
N LEU A 5 -17.25 -38.52 8.62
CA LEU A 5 -16.72 -39.58 9.47
C LEU A 5 -16.33 -40.77 8.59
N LYS A 6 -15.02 -40.94 8.33
CA LYS A 6 -14.49 -42.14 7.66
C LYS A 6 -14.84 -43.44 8.40
N GLU A 7 -15.11 -43.36 9.71
CA GLU A 7 -15.48 -44.49 10.56
C GLU A 7 -16.78 -44.23 11.33
N LYS A 8 -17.92 -44.15 10.63
CA LYS A 8 -19.23 -44.06 11.31
C LYS A 8 -19.50 -45.22 12.27
N ALA A 9 -18.83 -46.36 12.08
CA ALA A 9 -19.03 -47.59 12.84
C ALA A 9 -18.49 -47.54 14.29
N SER A 10 -17.67 -46.55 14.66
CA SER A 10 -17.09 -46.43 16.00
C SER A 10 -17.93 -45.60 16.99
N LEU A 11 -19.02 -44.97 16.54
CA LEU A 11 -19.91 -44.19 17.39
C LEU A 11 -21.11 -45.03 17.85
N SER A 12 -21.47 -44.91 19.13
CA SER A 12 -22.72 -45.48 19.64
C SER A 12 -23.94 -44.85 18.94
N PRO A 13 -25.09 -45.55 18.86
CA PRO A 13 -26.30 -45.01 18.23
C PRO A 13 -26.75 -43.65 18.78
N SER A 14 -26.60 -43.43 20.09
CA SER A 14 -26.93 -42.16 20.74
C SER A 14 -26.00 -41.04 20.29
N THR A 15 -24.68 -41.27 20.32
CA THR A 15 -23.67 -40.29 19.88
C THR A 15 -23.82 -39.99 18.40
N LEU A 16 -24.12 -40.99 17.58
CA LEU A 16 -24.40 -40.80 16.15
C LEU A 16 -25.67 -39.96 15.94
N GLY A 17 -26.72 -40.18 16.74
CA GLY A 17 -27.93 -39.37 16.75
C GLY A 17 -27.63 -37.90 17.04
N THR A 18 -26.97 -37.61 18.17
CA THR A 18 -26.55 -36.27 18.57
C THR A 18 -25.66 -35.61 17.51
N PHE A 19 -24.72 -36.35 16.93
CA PHE A 19 -23.83 -35.83 15.89
C PHE A 19 -24.60 -35.47 14.60
N ASN A 20 -25.57 -36.29 14.19
CA ASN A 20 -26.39 -35.98 13.02
C ASN A 20 -27.30 -34.77 13.27
N GLU A 21 -27.86 -34.63 14.47
CA GLU A 21 -28.63 -33.43 14.86
C GLU A 21 -27.75 -32.18 14.84
N PHE A 22 -26.53 -32.27 15.36
CA PHE A 22 -25.54 -31.20 15.29
C PHE A 22 -25.25 -30.80 13.84
N LEU A 23 -24.92 -31.76 12.97
CA LEU A 23 -24.65 -31.48 11.57
C LEU A 23 -25.88 -30.91 10.84
N ALA A 24 -27.08 -31.40 11.11
CA ALA A 24 -28.30 -30.90 10.49
C ALA A 24 -28.58 -29.44 10.88
N LYS A 25 -28.29 -29.06 12.13
CA LYS A 25 -28.54 -27.72 12.65
C LYS A 25 -27.45 -26.72 12.31
N TYR A 26 -26.20 -27.16 12.33
CA TYR A 26 -25.04 -26.26 12.29
C TYR A 26 -24.17 -26.43 11.03
N ALA A 27 -24.34 -27.47 10.24
CA ALA A 27 -23.45 -27.72 9.10
C ALA A 27 -24.12 -27.41 7.75
N LYS A 28 -23.43 -26.64 6.91
CA LYS A 28 -23.82 -26.36 5.52
C LYS A 28 -22.84 -27.02 4.57
N ALA A 29 -23.31 -27.99 3.81
CA ALA A 29 -22.55 -28.55 2.70
C ALA A 29 -22.33 -27.46 1.62
N SER A 30 -21.11 -27.42 1.10
CA SER A 30 -20.70 -26.56 0.00
C SER A 30 -19.68 -27.29 -0.86
N ARG A 31 -19.28 -26.65 -1.96
CA ARG A 31 -18.20 -27.11 -2.82
C ARG A 31 -17.16 -26.02 -2.91
N SER A 32 -15.94 -26.35 -2.49
CA SER A 32 -14.78 -25.52 -2.78
C SER A 32 -14.17 -26.00 -4.09
N PHE A 33 -13.89 -25.06 -5.00
CA PHE A 33 -13.21 -25.37 -6.25
C PHE A 33 -11.75 -25.03 -6.08
N HIS A 34 -10.94 -26.03 -5.71
CA HIS A 34 -9.50 -25.88 -5.66
C HIS A 34 -8.89 -26.53 -6.89
N PHE A 35 -8.21 -25.74 -7.73
CA PHE A 35 -7.45 -26.25 -8.87
C PHE A 35 -8.27 -27.14 -9.83
N GLY A 36 -9.54 -26.77 -10.07
CA GLY A 36 -10.43 -27.48 -11.01
C GLY A 36 -11.05 -28.78 -10.47
N SER A 37 -10.70 -29.17 -9.24
CA SER A 37 -11.37 -30.27 -8.54
C SER A 37 -12.39 -29.69 -7.56
N ALA A 38 -13.64 -30.12 -7.69
CA ALA A 38 -14.63 -29.87 -6.66
C ALA A 38 -14.25 -30.70 -5.43
N GLN A 39 -13.94 -30.01 -4.33
CA GLN A 39 -13.84 -30.64 -3.02
C GLN A 39 -15.15 -30.35 -2.30
N ASP A 40 -15.82 -31.40 -1.85
CA ASP A 40 -16.92 -31.23 -0.91
C ASP A 40 -16.34 -30.65 0.37
N VAL A 41 -16.88 -29.50 0.77
CA VAL A 41 -16.51 -28.84 2.02
C VAL A 41 -17.77 -28.66 2.85
N VAL A 42 -17.62 -28.67 4.17
CA VAL A 42 -18.72 -28.45 5.08
C VAL A 42 -18.34 -27.29 5.98
N TYR A 43 -19.18 -26.26 5.99
CA TYR A 43 -19.04 -25.14 6.90
C TYR A 43 -19.87 -25.43 8.15
N ILE A 44 -19.26 -25.35 9.31
CA ILE A 44 -19.92 -25.54 10.60
C ILE A 44 -20.18 -24.16 11.22
N HIS A 45 -21.41 -23.94 11.68
CA HIS A 45 -21.90 -22.69 12.23
C HIS A 45 -22.04 -22.78 13.77
N PRO A 46 -21.84 -21.69 14.52
CA PRO A 46 -21.45 -20.36 14.06
C PRO A 46 -20.04 -20.37 13.42
N MET A 47 -19.85 -19.54 12.39
CA MET A 47 -18.53 -19.42 11.74
C MET A 47 -17.53 -18.83 12.72
N SER A 48 -16.27 -19.24 12.63
CA SER A 48 -15.22 -18.60 13.41
C SER A 48 -14.86 -17.23 12.79
N PHE A 49 -14.60 -16.26 13.66
CA PHE A 49 -14.01 -14.98 13.28
C PHE A 49 -12.67 -14.83 13.99
N ASP A 50 -11.62 -15.23 13.30
CA ASP A 50 -10.26 -15.12 13.82
C ASP A 50 -9.78 -13.66 13.75
N THR A 51 -9.71 -13.01 14.91
CA THR A 51 -9.26 -11.62 15.04
C THR A 51 -7.79 -11.45 14.68
N PHE A 52 -6.95 -12.49 14.77
CA PHE A 52 -5.56 -12.44 14.34
C PHE A 52 -5.48 -12.29 12.82
N HIS A 53 -6.23 -13.12 12.08
CA HIS A 53 -6.28 -13.02 10.61
C HIS A 53 -6.93 -11.71 10.15
N ALA A 54 -8.01 -11.28 10.82
CA ALA A 54 -8.65 -10.00 10.51
C ALA A 54 -7.71 -8.81 10.77
N ALA A 55 -6.97 -8.81 11.89
CA ALA A 55 -6.02 -7.75 12.19
C ALA A 55 -4.87 -7.70 11.16
N ARG A 56 -4.35 -8.86 10.74
CA ARG A 56 -3.33 -8.93 9.67
C ARG A 56 -3.80 -8.39 8.33
N ARG A 57 -5.09 -8.55 8.01
CA ARG A 57 -5.68 -8.03 6.77
C ARG A 57 -5.85 -6.52 6.80
N PHE A 58 -6.42 -5.98 7.87
CA PHE A 58 -6.76 -4.55 7.96
C PHE A 58 -5.60 -3.68 8.44
N TYR A 59 -4.67 -4.27 9.19
CA TYR A 59 -3.54 -3.57 9.82
C TYR A 59 -2.22 -4.32 9.56
N SER A 60 -1.97 -4.67 8.31
CA SER A 60 -0.78 -5.45 7.91
C SER A 60 0.58 -4.78 8.22
N PHE A 61 0.56 -3.48 8.53
CA PHE A 61 1.72 -2.69 8.94
C PHE A 61 2.03 -2.80 10.45
N LEU A 62 1.17 -3.48 11.21
CA LEU A 62 1.50 -3.88 12.58
C LEU A 62 2.49 -5.03 12.51
N ASP A 63 3.45 -5.01 13.42
CA ASP A 63 4.43 -6.09 13.51
C ASP A 63 4.08 -7.12 14.59
N ASP A 64 3.09 -6.80 15.43
CA ASP A 64 2.60 -7.64 16.52
C ASP A 64 1.08 -7.65 16.48
N PHE A 65 0.51 -8.85 16.40
CA PHE A 65 -0.92 -9.11 16.33
C PHE A 65 -1.42 -9.88 17.56
N SER A 66 -0.60 -9.97 18.61
CA SER A 66 -1.02 -10.52 19.90
C SER A 66 -2.12 -9.65 20.50
N LEU A 67 -2.99 -10.27 21.29
CA LEU A 67 -4.11 -9.57 21.92
C LEU A 67 -3.66 -8.36 22.75
N LYS A 68 -2.56 -8.51 23.50
CA LYS A 68 -1.98 -7.48 24.37
C LYS A 68 -1.45 -6.26 23.60
N ALA A 69 -1.04 -6.44 22.34
CA ALA A 69 -0.64 -5.33 21.48
C ALA A 69 -1.85 -4.74 20.74
N LEU A 70 -2.75 -5.59 20.28
CA LEU A 70 -3.87 -5.22 19.42
C LEU A 70 -4.99 -4.49 20.16
N ALA A 71 -5.34 -4.90 21.38
CA ALA A 71 -6.43 -4.29 22.14
C ALA A 71 -6.15 -2.80 22.47
N PRO A 72 -4.99 -2.43 23.04
CA PRO A 72 -4.66 -1.02 23.28
C PRO A 72 -4.56 -0.21 21.98
N PHE A 73 -4.03 -0.80 20.90
CA PHE A 73 -3.98 -0.15 19.58
C PHE A 73 -5.38 0.24 19.08
N LEU A 74 -6.38 -0.59 19.33
CA LEU A 74 -7.78 -0.33 18.99
C LEU A 74 -8.53 0.48 20.05
N GLY A 75 -7.82 1.00 21.06
CA GLY A 75 -8.38 1.81 22.15
C GLY A 75 -9.22 1.00 23.15
N ILE A 76 -8.96 -0.29 23.27
CA ILE A 76 -9.61 -1.19 24.23
C ILE A 76 -8.66 -1.35 25.41
N ASN A 77 -8.99 -0.72 26.53
CA ASN A 77 -8.22 -0.79 27.76
C ASN A 77 -9.09 -1.36 28.87
N ILE A 78 -8.50 -2.23 29.68
CA ILE A 78 -9.11 -2.74 30.91
C ILE A 78 -8.41 -2.07 32.07
N ASP A 79 -9.18 -1.47 32.98
CA ASP A 79 -8.63 -0.87 34.19
C ASP A 79 -7.97 -1.96 35.04
N GLU A 80 -6.79 -1.66 35.59
CA GLU A 80 -6.02 -2.59 36.42
C GLU A 80 -5.71 -3.94 35.75
N ARG A 81 -5.49 -3.91 34.43
CA ARG A 81 -5.15 -5.09 33.61
C ARG A 81 -4.03 -5.94 34.22
N VAL A 82 -4.39 -7.12 34.72
CA VAL A 82 -3.45 -8.16 35.18
C VAL A 82 -2.60 -8.66 34.02
N TYR A 83 -1.28 -8.70 34.16
CA TYR A 83 -0.37 -9.35 33.22
C TYR A 83 0.31 -10.56 33.87
N LEU A 84 0.29 -11.70 33.17
CA LEU A 84 0.98 -12.93 33.56
C LEU A 84 1.85 -13.45 32.41
N THR A 85 3.04 -13.96 32.75
CA THR A 85 3.83 -14.84 31.90
C THR A 85 3.36 -16.29 32.07
N PRO A 86 3.64 -17.20 31.11
CA PRO A 86 3.27 -18.62 31.24
C PRO A 86 3.78 -19.28 32.53
N SER A 87 4.95 -18.86 33.03
CA SER A 87 5.53 -19.36 34.29
C SER A 87 4.85 -18.83 35.55
N GLN A 88 4.09 -17.74 35.44
CA GLN A 88 3.32 -17.15 36.54
C GLN A 88 1.89 -17.66 36.59
N MET A 89 1.44 -18.41 35.58
CA MET A 89 0.08 -18.96 35.52
C MET A 89 -0.05 -20.17 36.44
N ALA A 90 -1.10 -20.18 37.24
CA ALA A 90 -1.45 -21.26 38.15
C ALA A 90 -2.98 -21.46 38.16
N LEU A 91 -3.46 -22.50 38.85
CA LEU A 91 -4.89 -22.67 39.09
C LEU A 91 -5.32 -21.80 40.28
N ASP A 92 -5.35 -20.47 40.07
CA ASP A 92 -5.65 -19.47 41.10
C ASP A 92 -6.54 -18.32 40.58
N ASP A 93 -7.06 -17.51 41.51
CA ASP A 93 -7.95 -16.39 41.20
C ASP A 93 -7.27 -15.32 40.34
N ARG A 94 -5.95 -15.15 40.47
CA ARG A 94 -5.18 -14.20 39.68
C ARG A 94 -5.12 -14.61 38.20
N THR A 95 -4.93 -15.90 37.93
CA THR A 95 -4.96 -16.44 36.57
C THR A 95 -6.37 -16.42 36.00
N LEU A 96 -7.40 -16.63 36.83
CA LEU A 96 -8.80 -16.49 36.42
C LEU A 96 -9.12 -15.03 36.01
N GLU A 97 -8.69 -14.05 36.79
CA GLU A 97 -8.91 -12.63 36.47
C GLU A 97 -8.10 -12.21 35.22
N TYR A 98 -6.86 -12.69 35.07
CA TYR A 98 -6.08 -12.54 33.83
C TYR A 98 -6.87 -13.04 32.60
N ASN A 99 -7.46 -14.24 32.69
CA ASN A 99 -8.24 -14.82 31.59
C ASN A 99 -9.51 -14.01 31.32
N LYS A 100 -10.18 -13.52 32.37
CA LYS A 100 -11.37 -12.66 32.23
C LYS A 100 -11.04 -11.36 31.49
N HIS A 101 -9.88 -10.75 31.78
CA HIS A 101 -9.39 -9.59 31.04
C HIS A 101 -9.07 -9.94 29.58
N ASP A 102 -8.41 -11.07 29.29
CA ASP A 102 -8.17 -11.54 27.91
C ASP A 102 -9.50 -11.69 27.14
N VAL A 103 -10.55 -12.25 27.79
CA VAL A 103 -11.88 -12.40 27.16
C VAL A 103 -12.52 -11.03 26.86
N GLN A 104 -12.45 -10.07 27.77
CA GLN A 104 -12.98 -8.73 27.56
C GLN A 104 -12.25 -8.00 26.43
N GLU A 105 -10.92 -8.06 26.39
CA GLU A 105 -10.11 -7.50 25.31
C GLU A 105 -10.47 -8.15 23.97
N GLN A 106 -10.56 -9.49 23.94
CA GLN A 106 -10.88 -10.24 22.73
C GLN A 106 -12.29 -9.89 22.20
N LEU A 107 -13.27 -9.70 23.09
CA LEU A 107 -14.61 -9.24 22.71
C LEU A 107 -14.56 -7.83 22.11
N GLY A 108 -13.86 -6.90 22.75
CA GLY A 108 -13.68 -5.54 22.23
C GLY A 108 -13.02 -5.53 20.85
N VAL A 109 -11.95 -6.32 20.68
CA VAL A 109 -11.21 -6.44 19.41
C VAL A 109 -12.13 -6.99 18.33
N THR A 110 -12.90 -8.03 18.66
CA THR A 110 -13.89 -8.62 17.76
C THR A 110 -14.90 -7.57 17.28
N MET A 111 -15.46 -6.78 18.20
CA MET A 111 -16.43 -5.73 17.87
C MET A 111 -15.85 -4.64 16.96
N ARG A 112 -14.56 -4.32 17.06
CA ARG A 112 -13.88 -3.37 16.17
C ARG A 112 -13.59 -3.95 14.79
N LEU A 113 -13.06 -5.16 14.72
CA LEU A 113 -12.65 -5.77 13.45
C LEU A 113 -13.84 -6.25 12.62
N ILE A 114 -14.92 -6.71 13.26
CA ILE A 114 -16.10 -7.21 12.54
C ILE A 114 -16.80 -6.10 11.73
N GLN A 115 -16.69 -4.84 12.18
CA GLN A 115 -17.21 -3.66 11.47
C GLN A 115 -16.51 -3.43 10.12
N GLN A 116 -15.27 -3.89 9.95
CA GLN A 116 -14.53 -3.85 8.68
C GLN A 116 -14.74 -5.13 7.86
N ALA A 117 -14.82 -6.28 8.54
CA ALA A 117 -14.97 -7.59 7.91
C ALA A 117 -16.34 -7.80 7.26
N LEU A 118 -17.42 -7.39 7.92
CA LEU A 118 -18.79 -7.61 7.43
C LEU A 118 -19.07 -6.93 6.08
N PRO A 119 -18.80 -5.62 5.89
CA PRO A 119 -19.01 -4.97 4.59
C PRO A 119 -18.26 -5.67 3.47
N LEU A 120 -17.03 -6.12 3.75
CA LEU A 120 -16.21 -6.82 2.78
C LEU A 120 -16.75 -8.23 2.48
N ALA A 121 -17.17 -8.99 3.49
CA ALA A 121 -17.79 -10.31 3.32
C ALA A 121 -19.08 -10.22 2.50
N PHE A 122 -19.96 -9.26 2.78
CA PHE A 122 -21.18 -9.06 2.00
C PHE A 122 -20.91 -8.63 0.56
N THR A 123 -19.91 -7.77 0.35
CA THR A 123 -19.56 -7.28 -1.00
C THR A 123 -18.90 -8.37 -1.85
N THR A 124 -18.03 -9.17 -1.24
CA THR A 124 -17.27 -10.22 -1.92
C THR A 124 -18.08 -11.51 -2.07
N GLY A 125 -19.07 -11.73 -1.21
CA GLY A 125 -19.79 -13.00 -1.08
C GLY A 125 -18.96 -14.12 -0.46
N MET A 126 -17.76 -13.81 0.05
CA MET A 126 -16.87 -14.79 0.69
C MET A 126 -17.18 -14.93 2.18
N GLN A 127 -16.99 -16.13 2.70
CA GLN A 127 -17.09 -16.38 4.14
C GLN A 127 -15.90 -15.78 4.89
N MET A 128 -16.08 -15.41 6.16
CA MET A 128 -15.06 -14.70 6.94
C MET A 128 -13.74 -15.47 7.06
N GLU A 129 -13.78 -16.77 7.33
CA GLU A 129 -12.59 -17.61 7.49
C GLU A 129 -11.70 -17.62 6.25
N GLU A 130 -12.34 -17.72 5.08
CA GLU A 130 -11.67 -17.69 3.79
C GLU A 130 -11.26 -16.27 3.41
N LEU A 131 -12.14 -15.29 3.64
CA LEU A 131 -11.89 -13.90 3.30
C LEU A 131 -10.70 -13.37 4.10
N MET A 132 -10.66 -13.54 5.42
CA MET A 132 -9.60 -12.96 6.26
C MET A 132 -8.21 -13.53 5.94
N THR A 133 -8.14 -14.77 5.45
CA THR A 133 -6.88 -15.46 5.08
C THR A 133 -6.49 -15.30 3.60
N SER A 134 -7.41 -14.86 2.74
CA SER A 134 -7.20 -14.76 1.29
C SER A 134 -6.46 -13.48 0.86
N GLY A 135 -5.62 -13.60 -0.16
CA GLY A 135 -5.06 -12.44 -0.87
C GLY A 135 -6.08 -11.72 -1.76
N ALA A 136 -5.75 -10.51 -2.21
CA ALA A 136 -6.63 -9.69 -3.05
C ALA A 136 -7.03 -10.37 -4.37
N VAL A 137 -6.13 -11.13 -5.00
CA VAL A 137 -6.38 -11.89 -6.23
C VAL A 137 -7.60 -12.82 -6.08
N LYS A 138 -7.60 -13.63 -5.02
CA LYS A 138 -8.67 -14.60 -4.77
C LYS A 138 -10.01 -13.90 -4.49
N MET A 139 -9.97 -12.78 -3.78
CA MET A 139 -11.14 -11.96 -3.52
C MET A 139 -11.77 -11.42 -4.82
N TRP A 140 -10.94 -10.92 -5.73
CA TRP A 140 -11.40 -10.39 -7.02
C TRP A 140 -11.86 -11.47 -7.99
N ASP A 141 -11.21 -12.63 -8.00
CA ASP A 141 -11.68 -13.80 -8.74
C ASP A 141 -13.08 -14.22 -8.24
N HIS A 142 -13.31 -14.24 -6.92
CA HIS A 142 -14.61 -14.60 -6.36
C HIS A 142 -15.70 -13.58 -6.74
N MET A 143 -15.42 -12.28 -6.61
CA MET A 143 -16.34 -11.23 -7.03
C MET A 143 -16.68 -11.31 -8.52
N SER A 144 -15.67 -11.56 -9.36
CA SER A 144 -15.84 -11.71 -10.81
C SER A 144 -16.62 -12.97 -11.16
N LEU A 145 -16.41 -14.09 -10.44
CA LEU A 145 -17.16 -15.34 -10.60
C LEU A 145 -18.65 -15.18 -10.30
N ILE A 146 -19.01 -14.41 -9.27
CA ILE A 146 -20.42 -14.10 -8.99
C ILE A 146 -21.06 -13.36 -10.18
N ARG A 147 -20.32 -12.44 -10.80
CA ARG A 147 -20.78 -11.72 -12.00
C ARG A 147 -20.86 -12.65 -13.21
N ALA A 148 -19.83 -13.46 -13.44
CA ALA A 148 -19.82 -14.43 -14.53
C ALA A 148 -21.02 -15.39 -14.45
N ALA A 149 -21.29 -15.96 -13.27
CA ALA A 149 -22.44 -16.83 -13.06
C ALA A 149 -23.77 -16.12 -13.33
N LYS A 150 -23.94 -14.90 -12.80
CA LYS A 150 -25.16 -14.09 -13.01
C LYS A 150 -25.38 -13.76 -14.49
N HIS A 151 -24.31 -13.43 -15.20
CA HIS A 151 -24.35 -13.00 -16.60
C HIS A 151 -24.11 -14.15 -17.59
N ARG A 152 -24.04 -15.40 -17.11
CA ARG A 152 -23.79 -16.62 -17.90
C ARG A 152 -22.53 -16.53 -18.79
N ARG A 153 -21.46 -15.94 -18.24
CA ARG A 153 -20.15 -15.84 -18.91
C ARG A 153 -19.19 -16.92 -18.42
N ILE A 154 -18.36 -17.40 -19.35
CA ILE A 154 -17.25 -18.28 -19.04
C ILE A 154 -16.08 -17.41 -18.61
N MET A 155 -15.45 -17.78 -17.49
CA MET A 155 -14.21 -17.13 -17.04
C MET A 155 -13.00 -18.01 -17.40
N PRO A 156 -11.82 -17.40 -17.62
CA PRO A 156 -10.60 -18.16 -17.83
C PRO A 156 -10.32 -19.16 -16.69
N ALA A 157 -9.58 -20.21 -17.04
CA ALA A 157 -9.10 -21.18 -16.08
C ALA A 157 -8.26 -20.51 -14.97
N MET A 158 -8.38 -21.01 -13.75
CA MET A 158 -7.48 -20.61 -12.66
C MET A 158 -6.09 -21.20 -12.91
N ALA A 159 -5.13 -20.33 -13.20
CA ALA A 159 -3.75 -20.71 -13.47
C ALA A 159 -2.75 -19.60 -13.12
N ARG A 160 -1.49 -19.98 -12.95
CA ARG A 160 -0.34 -19.06 -12.95
C ARG A 160 0.13 -18.88 -14.39
N ALA A 161 -0.07 -17.69 -14.96
CA ALA A 161 0.26 -17.44 -16.37
C ALA A 161 1.72 -17.74 -16.69
N LEU A 162 2.66 -17.41 -15.80
CA LEU A 162 4.08 -17.71 -15.97
C LEU A 162 4.34 -19.23 -16.08
N SER A 163 3.72 -20.03 -15.21
CA SER A 163 3.87 -21.49 -15.24
C SER A 163 3.30 -22.10 -16.52
N ILE A 164 2.22 -21.52 -17.05
CA ILE A 164 1.63 -21.94 -18.32
C ILE A 164 2.56 -21.59 -19.47
N ALA A 165 3.03 -20.34 -19.53
CA ALA A 165 3.94 -19.87 -20.57
C ALA A 165 5.24 -20.69 -20.62
N GLN A 166 5.85 -21.00 -19.47
CA GLN A 166 7.02 -21.89 -19.37
C GLN A 166 6.73 -23.29 -19.92
N THR A 167 5.58 -23.86 -19.57
CA THR A 167 5.18 -25.20 -20.05
C THR A 167 4.96 -25.20 -21.55
N VAL A 168 4.32 -24.14 -22.07
CA VAL A 168 4.08 -23.98 -23.51
C VAL A 168 5.41 -23.87 -24.24
N HIS A 169 6.27 -22.92 -23.85
CA HIS A 169 7.56 -22.70 -24.49
C HIS A 169 8.44 -23.96 -24.51
N HIS A 170 8.59 -24.67 -23.38
CA HIS A 170 9.46 -25.85 -23.33
C HIS A 170 8.95 -27.06 -24.12
N ARG A 171 7.62 -27.23 -24.25
CA ARG A 171 7.03 -28.41 -24.90
C ARG A 171 6.67 -28.19 -26.37
N PHE A 172 6.26 -26.98 -26.69
CA PHE A 172 5.66 -26.64 -27.98
C PHE A 172 6.52 -25.64 -28.77
N GLY A 173 7.49 -24.99 -28.12
CA GLY A 173 8.17 -23.83 -28.69
C GLY A 173 7.21 -22.64 -28.82
N ASP A 174 7.50 -21.78 -29.77
CA ASP A 174 6.77 -20.53 -30.01
C ASP A 174 6.01 -20.59 -31.35
N GLY A 175 4.87 -19.89 -31.44
CA GLY A 175 4.13 -19.70 -32.69
C GLY A 175 3.01 -20.69 -33.00
N LEU A 176 2.78 -21.70 -32.14
CA LEU A 176 1.63 -22.59 -32.27
C LEU A 176 0.32 -21.91 -31.85
N LYS A 177 -0.77 -22.22 -32.56
CA LYS A 177 -2.11 -21.70 -32.24
C LYS A 177 -2.74 -22.45 -31.07
N ARG A 178 -3.65 -21.79 -30.35
CA ARG A 178 -4.38 -22.38 -29.22
C ARG A 178 -5.02 -23.74 -29.55
N ARG A 179 -5.60 -23.85 -30.75
CA ARG A 179 -6.20 -25.10 -31.24
C ARG A 179 -5.20 -26.27 -31.25
N GLU A 180 -4.02 -26.03 -31.83
CA GLU A 180 -2.97 -27.04 -31.98
C GLU A 180 -2.40 -27.46 -30.62
N ILE A 181 -2.17 -26.49 -29.74
CA ILE A 181 -1.74 -26.71 -28.35
C ILE A 181 -2.78 -27.58 -27.61
N ALA A 182 -4.07 -27.28 -27.77
CA ALA A 182 -5.14 -28.05 -27.14
C ALA A 182 -5.31 -29.46 -27.72
N ASP A 183 -5.18 -29.64 -29.04
CA ASP A 183 -5.24 -30.94 -29.71
C ASP A 183 -4.11 -31.85 -29.25
N PHE A 184 -2.90 -31.33 -29.19
CA PHE A 184 -1.75 -32.07 -28.67
C PHE A 184 -1.95 -32.42 -27.19
N ALA A 185 -2.34 -31.46 -26.35
CA ALA A 185 -2.58 -31.72 -24.93
C ALA A 185 -3.63 -32.82 -24.68
N ARG A 186 -4.65 -32.93 -25.54
CA ARG A 186 -5.64 -34.01 -25.52
C ARG A 186 -5.05 -35.37 -25.91
N ASN A 187 -4.15 -35.41 -26.88
CA ASN A 187 -3.61 -36.65 -27.46
C ASN A 187 -2.40 -37.21 -26.69
N THR A 188 -1.67 -36.39 -25.92
CA THR A 188 -0.43 -36.80 -25.21
C THR A 188 -0.65 -37.10 -23.73
N SER A 189 -1.88 -36.99 -23.23
CA SER A 189 -2.22 -37.30 -21.83
C SER A 189 -2.27 -38.81 -21.59
N SER A 190 -1.10 -39.47 -21.49
CA SER A 190 -1.03 -40.87 -21.07
C SER A 190 -1.36 -41.00 -19.58
N PRO A 191 -2.16 -42.00 -19.14
CA PRO A 191 -2.52 -42.20 -17.73
C PRO A 191 -1.34 -42.44 -16.78
N ASP A 192 -0.17 -42.84 -17.31
CA ASP A 192 0.91 -43.46 -16.53
C ASP A 192 1.99 -42.49 -16.01
N GLU A 193 1.97 -41.21 -16.39
CA GLU A 193 2.90 -40.19 -15.86
C GLU A 193 2.17 -38.90 -15.43
N PRO A 194 1.71 -38.79 -14.16
CA PRO A 194 1.12 -37.56 -13.66
C PRO A 194 2.20 -36.54 -13.33
N ASP A 195 2.79 -35.91 -14.35
CA ASP A 195 3.63 -34.74 -14.15
C ASP A 195 2.78 -33.63 -13.50
N LYS A 196 3.17 -33.20 -12.30
CA LYS A 196 2.43 -32.22 -11.50
C LYS A 196 2.30 -30.88 -12.24
N HIS A 197 3.24 -30.59 -13.16
CA HIS A 197 3.21 -29.43 -14.05
C HIS A 197 2.12 -29.54 -15.14
N MET A 198 1.70 -30.75 -15.52
CA MET A 198 0.60 -30.93 -16.48
C MET A 198 -0.78 -30.65 -15.92
N LYS A 199 -1.01 -30.76 -14.59
CA LYS A 199 -2.37 -30.55 -14.05
C LYS A 199 -2.84 -29.10 -14.23
N GLU A 200 -1.96 -28.12 -14.07
CA GLU A 200 -2.30 -26.70 -14.27
C GLU A 200 -2.45 -26.36 -15.75
N PHE A 201 -1.53 -26.83 -16.60
CA PHE A 201 -1.59 -26.67 -18.06
C PHE A 201 -2.82 -27.35 -18.68
N ALA A 202 -3.11 -28.60 -18.33
CA ALA A 202 -4.26 -29.35 -18.83
C ALA A 202 -5.60 -28.66 -18.53
N ARG A 203 -5.70 -27.91 -17.42
CA ARG A 203 -6.91 -27.10 -17.14
C ARG A 203 -7.10 -25.96 -18.12
N VAL A 204 -6.01 -25.31 -18.51
CA VAL A 204 -6.04 -24.25 -19.52
C VAL A 204 -6.33 -24.87 -20.88
N ALA A 205 -5.60 -25.92 -21.27
CA ALA A 205 -5.76 -26.62 -22.54
C ALA A 205 -7.19 -27.15 -22.79
N LYS A 206 -7.94 -27.51 -21.74
CA LYS A 206 -9.36 -27.93 -21.84
C LYS A 206 -10.29 -26.87 -22.43
N TYR A 207 -9.91 -25.60 -22.41
CA TYR A 207 -10.69 -24.52 -23.02
C TYR A 207 -10.53 -24.48 -24.55
N GLY A 208 -9.61 -25.26 -25.13
CA GLY A 208 -9.43 -25.32 -26.58
C GLY A 208 -9.05 -23.97 -27.16
N GLU A 209 -9.78 -23.53 -28.18
CA GLU A 209 -9.60 -22.22 -28.81
C GLU A 209 -9.93 -21.05 -27.87
N GLU A 210 -10.71 -21.28 -26.79
CA GLU A 210 -11.05 -20.26 -25.78
C GLU A 210 -9.95 -20.07 -24.71
N MET A 211 -8.79 -20.72 -24.86
CA MET A 211 -7.64 -20.44 -23.99
C MET A 211 -7.29 -18.94 -23.98
N PRO A 212 -6.72 -18.41 -22.88
CA PRO A 212 -6.21 -17.05 -22.87
C PRO A 212 -5.24 -16.78 -24.03
N GLU A 213 -5.34 -15.60 -24.61
CA GLU A 213 -4.57 -15.21 -25.81
C GLU A 213 -3.05 -15.35 -25.61
N TYR A 214 -2.57 -15.09 -24.39
CA TYR A 214 -1.14 -15.20 -24.03
C TYR A 214 -0.52 -16.59 -24.21
N VAL A 215 -1.35 -17.63 -24.35
CA VAL A 215 -0.87 -18.99 -24.61
C VAL A 215 -0.22 -19.10 -25.99
N GLU A 216 -0.58 -18.27 -26.98
CA GLU A 216 0.03 -18.30 -28.32
C GLU A 216 1.41 -17.63 -28.39
N TYR A 217 1.73 -16.79 -27.40
CA TYR A 217 2.97 -16.03 -27.34
C TYR A 217 3.61 -16.14 -25.94
N PRO A 218 4.07 -17.35 -25.56
CA PRO A 218 4.58 -17.62 -24.21
C PRO A 218 5.76 -16.71 -23.83
N LEU A 219 6.59 -16.32 -24.79
CA LEU A 219 7.73 -15.43 -24.56
C LEU A 219 7.37 -14.03 -24.09
N VAL A 220 6.14 -13.56 -24.32
CA VAL A 220 5.68 -12.29 -23.75
C VAL A 220 5.65 -12.41 -22.23
N VAL A 221 5.16 -13.53 -21.70
CA VAL A 221 4.98 -13.74 -20.26
C VAL A 221 6.25 -14.30 -19.62
N PHE A 222 7.00 -15.14 -20.32
CA PHE A 222 8.19 -15.83 -19.82
C PHE A 222 9.44 -15.42 -20.59
N ASN A 223 10.46 -14.94 -19.89
CA ASN A 223 11.79 -14.69 -20.44
C ASN A 223 12.75 -15.84 -20.06
N PRO A 224 13.16 -16.70 -21.01
CA PRO A 224 14.09 -17.80 -20.74
C PRO A 224 15.48 -17.36 -20.29
N GLN A 225 15.86 -16.12 -20.56
CA GLN A 225 17.18 -15.56 -20.24
C GLN A 225 17.20 -14.82 -18.90
N GLY A 226 16.06 -14.67 -18.22
CA GLY A 226 15.96 -13.93 -16.97
C GLY A 226 16.58 -14.69 -15.79
N GLY A 227 17.53 -14.05 -15.08
CA GLY A 227 18.24 -14.67 -13.96
C GLY A 227 17.50 -14.57 -12.61
N ASP A 228 16.65 -13.57 -12.43
CA ASP A 228 15.90 -13.29 -11.20
C ASP A 228 14.39 -13.08 -11.44
N SER A 229 13.62 -12.85 -10.37
CA SER A 229 12.15 -12.78 -10.45
C SER A 229 11.61 -11.62 -11.29
N ASP A 230 12.37 -10.54 -11.43
CA ASP A 230 11.93 -9.34 -12.16
C ASP A 230 12.32 -9.44 -13.65
N GLU A 231 13.41 -10.14 -13.95
CA GLU A 231 13.83 -10.44 -15.32
C GLU A 231 13.12 -11.65 -15.94
N MET A 232 12.41 -12.45 -15.14
CA MET A 232 11.65 -13.63 -15.59
C MET A 232 10.47 -13.30 -16.52
N LEU A 233 10.02 -12.05 -16.58
CA LEU A 233 8.90 -11.61 -17.43
C LEU A 233 9.39 -11.03 -18.75
N GLY A 234 8.82 -11.48 -19.87
CA GLY A 234 9.15 -10.98 -21.21
C GLY A 234 8.62 -9.57 -21.52
N TYR A 235 7.71 -9.04 -20.69
CA TYR A 235 7.13 -7.72 -20.83
C TYR A 235 7.59 -6.74 -19.74
N HIS A 236 7.50 -5.45 -20.02
CA HIS A 236 7.60 -4.39 -19.01
C HIS A 236 6.49 -3.35 -19.23
N ILE A 237 5.57 -3.27 -18.28
CA ILE A 237 4.50 -2.26 -18.25
C ILE A 237 5.04 -1.01 -17.56
N PRO A 238 4.79 0.21 -18.08
CA PRO A 238 5.19 1.44 -17.41
C PRO A 238 4.53 1.58 -16.03
N GLY A 239 5.26 2.15 -15.07
CA GLY A 239 4.68 2.61 -13.81
C GLY A 239 3.80 3.85 -13.98
N GLY A 240 3.36 4.46 -12.88
CA GLY A 240 2.69 5.77 -12.92
C GLY A 240 3.66 6.91 -13.21
N MET A 241 3.14 8.03 -13.71
CA MET A 241 3.92 9.26 -13.94
C MET A 241 4.42 9.81 -12.61
N THR A 242 5.61 10.38 -12.58
CA THR A 242 6.16 11.05 -11.40
C THR A 242 6.98 12.23 -11.85
N LEU A 243 6.91 13.35 -11.12
CA LEU A 243 7.72 14.53 -11.34
C LEU A 243 8.50 14.84 -10.06
N LYS A 244 9.82 14.76 -10.14
CA LYS A 244 10.71 14.85 -8.98
C LYS A 244 11.06 16.31 -8.68
N PRO A 245 10.91 16.74 -7.42
CA PRO A 245 11.13 18.14 -7.06
C PRO A 245 12.60 18.54 -7.18
N ASP A 246 13.53 17.62 -6.94
CA ASP A 246 14.98 17.87 -6.85
C ASP A 246 15.75 17.71 -8.17
N THR A 247 15.23 16.91 -9.10
CA THR A 247 15.96 16.54 -10.33
C THR A 247 15.24 16.94 -11.62
N GLU A 248 13.93 17.18 -11.57
CA GLU A 248 13.13 17.47 -12.78
C GLU A 248 12.45 18.85 -12.69
N LEU A 249 11.97 19.25 -11.51
CA LEU A 249 11.18 20.49 -11.34
C LEU A 249 11.90 21.64 -10.64
N ASP A 250 13.06 21.40 -10.03
CA ASP A 250 13.84 22.38 -9.27
C ASP A 250 13.03 23.09 -8.15
N SER A 251 12.10 22.36 -7.53
CA SER A 251 11.14 22.85 -6.53
C SER A 251 11.45 22.41 -5.09
N ASP A 252 12.57 21.73 -4.88
CA ASP A 252 13.02 21.27 -3.55
C ASP A 252 13.35 22.44 -2.62
N PHE A 253 13.07 22.27 -1.32
CA PHE A 253 13.40 23.20 -0.25
C PHE A 253 12.87 24.63 -0.42
N ILE A 254 11.74 24.79 -1.10
CA ILE A 254 11.03 26.07 -1.20
C ILE A 254 9.71 25.94 -0.43
N PRO A 255 9.30 26.95 0.37
CA PRO A 255 7.98 26.94 0.97
C PRO A 255 6.98 27.42 -0.08
N TRP A 256 6.26 26.47 -0.65
CA TRP A 256 5.19 26.74 -1.60
C TRP A 256 3.92 27.05 -0.82
N TYR A 257 3.39 28.26 -0.97
CA TYR A 257 2.21 28.71 -0.24
C TYR A 257 0.97 28.56 -1.09
N HIS A 258 -0.11 28.07 -0.47
CA HIS A 258 -1.34 27.66 -1.13
C HIS A 258 -1.07 26.68 -2.29
N VAL A 259 -1.06 25.38 -2.00
CA VAL A 259 -0.82 24.34 -3.00
C VAL A 259 -2.15 23.67 -3.34
N VAL A 260 -2.50 23.67 -4.62
CA VAL A 260 -3.64 22.91 -5.14
C VAL A 260 -3.11 21.61 -5.73
N VAL A 261 -3.75 20.49 -5.41
CA VAL A 261 -3.40 19.16 -5.89
C VAL A 261 -4.53 18.68 -6.78
N ALA A 262 -4.20 18.36 -8.03
CA ALA A 262 -5.11 17.67 -8.94
C ALA A 262 -4.96 16.16 -8.74
N ASP A 263 -5.73 15.55 -7.84
CA ASP A 263 -5.67 14.11 -7.54
C ASP A 263 -6.78 13.35 -8.27
N VAL A 264 -6.46 12.32 -9.04
CA VAL A 264 -7.51 11.50 -9.67
C VAL A 264 -8.10 10.56 -8.63
N GLY A 265 -9.32 10.85 -8.19
CA GLY A 265 -10.07 10.06 -7.24
C GLY A 265 -10.18 8.59 -7.66
N ALA A 266 -9.31 7.75 -7.11
CA ALA A 266 -9.20 6.34 -7.51
C ALA A 266 -8.93 6.15 -9.02
N MET A 267 -7.86 6.74 -9.53
CA MET A 267 -7.45 6.69 -10.95
C MET A 267 -7.66 5.33 -11.62
N TYR A 268 -6.96 4.29 -11.16
CA TYR A 268 -6.98 2.99 -11.82
C TYR A 268 -8.34 2.28 -11.77
N PRO A 269 -9.07 2.25 -10.63
CA PRO A 269 -10.45 1.76 -10.62
C PRO A 269 -11.38 2.51 -11.58
N THR A 270 -11.22 3.83 -11.70
CA THR A 270 -12.03 4.68 -12.57
C THR A 270 -11.74 4.39 -14.04
N ILE A 271 -10.47 4.31 -14.44
CA ILE A 271 -10.06 3.94 -15.80
C ILE A 271 -10.58 2.55 -16.16
N LEU A 272 -10.44 1.57 -15.26
CA LEU A 272 -10.96 0.21 -15.45
C LEU A 272 -12.46 0.23 -15.71
N ARG A 273 -13.21 1.04 -14.94
CA ARG A 273 -14.66 1.19 -15.12
C ARG A 273 -15.00 1.83 -16.46
N ALA A 274 -14.35 2.93 -16.81
CA ALA A 274 -14.63 3.70 -18.01
C ALA A 274 -14.27 2.94 -19.30
N ARG A 275 -13.08 2.34 -19.36
CA ARG A 275 -12.57 1.63 -20.55
C ARG A 275 -13.00 0.16 -20.63
N ASN A 276 -13.91 -0.30 -19.77
CA ASN A 276 -14.34 -1.69 -19.71
C ASN A 276 -13.17 -2.69 -19.61
N VAL A 277 -12.19 -2.42 -18.74
CA VAL A 277 -10.98 -3.24 -18.67
C VAL A 277 -11.17 -4.45 -17.75
N GLY A 278 -10.68 -5.61 -18.18
CA GLY A 278 -10.72 -6.85 -17.41
C GLY A 278 -10.05 -8.00 -18.16
N GLY A 279 -9.97 -9.15 -17.50
CA GLY A 279 -9.36 -10.35 -18.09
C GLY A 279 -10.06 -10.84 -19.36
N ASP A 280 -11.36 -10.59 -19.47
CA ASP A 280 -12.27 -11.08 -20.53
C ASP A 280 -12.69 -10.02 -21.57
N SER A 281 -12.13 -8.81 -21.51
CA SER A 281 -12.65 -7.65 -22.26
C SER A 281 -11.63 -6.92 -23.12
N VAL A 282 -10.33 -7.20 -22.97
CA VAL A 282 -9.26 -6.60 -23.77
C VAL A 282 -8.46 -7.69 -24.48
N ARG A 283 -8.26 -7.54 -25.80
CA ARG A 283 -7.40 -8.38 -26.63
C ARG A 283 -6.54 -7.53 -27.57
N LEU A 284 -5.54 -8.12 -28.20
CA LEU A 284 -4.81 -7.44 -29.27
C LEU A 284 -5.69 -7.20 -30.49
N ALA A 285 -5.49 -6.08 -31.17
CA ALA A 285 -6.04 -5.84 -32.50
C ALA A 285 -5.16 -6.58 -33.52
N GLY A 286 -5.79 -7.44 -34.33
CA GLY A 286 -5.07 -8.15 -35.39
C GLY A 286 -4.45 -7.18 -36.40
N PRO A 287 -3.51 -7.63 -37.25
CA PRO A 287 -2.77 -6.75 -38.17
C PRO A 287 -3.69 -5.96 -39.12
N ASN A 288 -4.82 -6.57 -39.49
CA ASN A 288 -5.81 -6.01 -40.40
C ASN A 288 -7.03 -5.39 -39.68
N GLU A 289 -7.04 -5.36 -38.36
CA GLU A 289 -8.12 -4.76 -37.58
C GLU A 289 -7.78 -3.33 -37.16
N GLU A 290 -8.76 -2.43 -37.22
CA GLU A 290 -8.61 -1.09 -36.66
C GLU A 290 -8.66 -1.18 -35.11
N PRO A 291 -7.61 -0.70 -34.40
CA PRO A 291 -7.59 -0.69 -32.95
C PRO A 291 -8.69 0.21 -32.38
N ASP A 292 -9.26 -0.18 -31.24
CA ASP A 292 -10.14 0.69 -30.45
C ASP A 292 -9.30 1.66 -29.59
N ASP A 293 -8.10 1.26 -29.21
CA ASP A 293 -7.15 2.08 -28.44
C ASP A 293 -5.71 1.58 -28.65
N TRP A 294 -4.73 2.31 -28.10
CA TRP A 294 -3.32 1.96 -28.11
C TRP A 294 -2.77 1.85 -26.68
N ILE A 295 -2.04 0.77 -26.40
CA ILE A 295 -1.40 0.52 -25.10
C ILE A 295 0.11 0.61 -25.21
N TRP A 296 0.77 1.08 -24.15
CA TRP A 296 2.21 1.28 -24.11
C TRP A 296 2.90 0.18 -23.30
N LEU A 297 3.93 -0.44 -23.88
CA LEU A 297 4.86 -1.32 -23.19
C LEU A 297 6.31 -0.88 -23.43
N LYS A 298 7.10 -0.79 -22.35
CA LYS A 298 8.52 -0.41 -22.40
C LYS A 298 9.40 -1.51 -22.99
N ARG A 299 8.98 -2.77 -22.85
CA ARG A 299 9.72 -3.94 -23.34
C ARG A 299 8.75 -5.02 -23.79
N LEU A 300 9.06 -5.62 -24.93
CA LEU A 300 8.49 -6.85 -25.46
C LEU A 300 9.58 -7.67 -26.18
N PRO A 301 9.39 -8.99 -26.36
CA PRO A 301 10.31 -9.81 -27.14
C PRO A 301 10.31 -9.40 -28.62
N ALA A 302 11.50 -9.33 -29.23
CA ALA A 302 11.62 -9.02 -30.67
C ALA A 302 10.86 -10.02 -31.54
N SER A 303 10.95 -11.32 -31.21
CA SER A 303 10.23 -12.39 -31.92
C SER A 303 8.70 -12.20 -31.93
N PHE A 304 8.13 -11.63 -30.86
CA PHE A 304 6.70 -11.30 -30.82
C PHE A 304 6.35 -10.18 -31.81
N LEU A 305 7.18 -9.14 -31.90
CA LEU A 305 6.96 -8.02 -32.82
C LEU A 305 7.14 -8.45 -34.29
N GLU A 306 8.16 -9.27 -34.56
CA GLU A 306 8.45 -9.85 -35.88
C GLU A 306 7.36 -10.79 -36.38
N SER A 307 6.67 -11.50 -35.47
CA SER A 307 5.58 -12.40 -35.82
C SER A 307 4.34 -11.69 -36.39
N ASN A 308 4.29 -10.35 -36.30
CA ASN A 308 3.23 -9.50 -36.82
C ASN A 308 1.83 -10.00 -36.46
N VAL A 309 1.63 -10.41 -35.20
CA VAL A 309 0.34 -10.91 -34.68
C VAL A 309 -0.64 -9.80 -34.31
N CYS A 310 -0.15 -8.58 -34.16
CA CYS A 310 -0.96 -7.42 -33.83
C CYS A 310 -0.44 -6.17 -34.52
N ARG A 311 -1.27 -5.12 -34.60
CA ARG A 311 -0.79 -3.80 -34.97
C ARG A 311 0.09 -3.24 -33.85
N TRP A 312 1.30 -2.86 -34.20
CA TRP A 312 2.20 -2.18 -33.29
C TRP A 312 3.00 -1.11 -34.04
N ARG A 313 3.52 -0.15 -33.28
CA ARG A 313 4.48 0.85 -33.74
C ARG A 313 5.43 1.19 -32.60
N GLU A 314 6.61 1.73 -32.92
CA GLU A 314 7.47 2.32 -31.91
C GLU A 314 6.82 3.56 -31.31
N VAL A 315 7.15 3.84 -30.05
CA VAL A 315 6.81 5.10 -29.40
C VAL A 315 7.37 6.25 -30.23
N GLY A 316 6.52 7.22 -30.57
CA GLY A 316 6.88 8.35 -31.42
C GLY A 316 6.59 9.69 -30.76
N GLU A 317 6.88 10.78 -31.47
CA GLU A 317 6.70 12.16 -30.98
C GLU A 317 5.27 12.50 -30.54
N THR A 318 4.28 11.76 -31.06
CA THR A 318 2.86 11.93 -30.70
C THR A 318 2.51 11.33 -29.33
N ASP A 319 3.36 10.47 -28.77
CA ASP A 319 3.13 9.77 -27.50
C ASP A 319 3.91 10.43 -26.36
N ARG A 320 3.65 11.72 -26.08
CA ARG A 320 4.44 12.53 -25.12
C ARG A 320 4.63 11.91 -23.74
N PHE A 321 3.66 11.09 -23.30
CA PHE A 321 3.68 10.40 -22.01
C PHE A 321 4.57 9.15 -21.98
N ALA A 322 5.08 8.70 -23.14
CA ALA A 322 5.87 7.49 -23.30
C ALA A 322 7.32 7.84 -23.67
N ASP A 323 8.30 7.16 -23.05
CA ASP A 323 9.72 7.41 -23.30
C ASP A 323 10.32 6.46 -24.34
N VAL A 324 10.15 5.15 -24.15
CA VAL A 324 10.71 4.10 -25.01
C VAL A 324 9.75 2.93 -25.17
N GLY A 325 10.02 2.08 -26.15
CA GLY A 325 9.31 0.82 -26.37
C GLY A 325 8.26 0.94 -27.46
N TYR A 326 7.09 0.33 -27.22
CA TYR A 326 6.13 0.04 -28.27
C TYR A 326 4.70 0.43 -27.88
N MET A 327 3.96 0.94 -28.86
CA MET A 327 2.52 1.12 -28.81
C MET A 327 1.83 -0.03 -29.54
N LEU A 328 0.93 -0.74 -28.87
CA LEU A 328 0.20 -1.88 -29.41
C LEU A 328 -1.29 -1.54 -29.54
N GLY A 329 -1.86 -1.85 -30.69
CA GLY A 329 -3.29 -1.71 -30.93
C GLY A 329 -4.08 -2.80 -30.20
N VAL A 330 -5.18 -2.41 -29.56
CA VAL A 330 -6.06 -3.32 -28.81
C VAL A 330 -7.52 -3.19 -29.25
N LYS A 331 -8.29 -4.25 -29.01
CA LYS A 331 -9.75 -4.25 -29.12
C LYS A 331 -10.38 -4.39 -27.75
N ILE A 332 -11.45 -3.64 -27.53
CA ILE A 332 -12.20 -3.61 -26.27
C ILE A 332 -13.59 -4.18 -26.55
N SER A 333 -14.02 -5.13 -25.70
CA SER A 333 -15.37 -5.67 -25.79
C SER A 333 -16.41 -4.58 -25.57
N LYS A 334 -17.40 -4.52 -26.46
CA LYS A 334 -18.57 -3.63 -26.29
C LYS A 334 -19.45 -4.04 -25.12
N GLU A 335 -19.39 -5.31 -24.71
CA GLU A 335 -20.15 -5.78 -23.57
C GLU A 335 -19.31 -5.73 -22.28
N PRO A 336 -19.88 -5.29 -21.14
CA PRO A 336 -19.15 -5.17 -19.88
C PRO A 336 -18.47 -6.47 -19.44
N GLY A 337 -17.15 -6.44 -19.23
CA GLY A 337 -16.36 -7.55 -18.70
C GLY A 337 -16.75 -7.91 -17.27
N VAL A 338 -16.48 -9.15 -16.83
CA VAL A 338 -16.87 -9.60 -15.49
C VAL A 338 -16.16 -8.84 -14.37
N VAL A 339 -14.91 -8.40 -14.61
CA VAL A 339 -14.16 -7.54 -13.66
C VAL A 339 -14.78 -6.15 -13.58
N ASN A 340 -15.13 -5.56 -14.73
CA ASN A 340 -15.81 -4.27 -14.78
C ASN A 340 -17.15 -4.30 -14.02
N LEU A 341 -17.95 -5.36 -14.21
CA LEU A 341 -19.20 -5.58 -13.48
C LEU A 341 -18.97 -5.74 -11.96
N ALA A 342 -17.87 -6.37 -11.55
CA ALA A 342 -17.50 -6.48 -10.15
C ALA A 342 -17.05 -5.12 -9.57
N MET A 343 -16.23 -4.38 -10.32
CA MET A 343 -15.76 -3.04 -9.97
C MET A 343 -16.92 -2.04 -9.81
N SER A 344 -17.86 -2.06 -10.75
CA SER A 344 -19.08 -1.24 -10.69
C SER A 344 -19.88 -1.47 -9.41
N ALA A 345 -19.96 -2.72 -8.95
CA ALA A 345 -20.70 -3.05 -7.73
C ALA A 345 -20.01 -2.53 -6.46
N ILE A 346 -18.69 -2.68 -6.34
CA ILE A 346 -17.96 -2.19 -5.16
C ILE A 346 -17.91 -0.65 -5.14
N ILE A 347 -17.75 0.01 -6.29
CA ILE A 347 -17.82 1.47 -6.40
C ILE A 347 -19.20 1.97 -5.96
N LYS A 348 -20.29 1.32 -6.39
CA LYS A 348 -21.65 1.68 -5.96
C LYS A 348 -21.84 1.54 -4.45
N MET A 349 -21.29 0.48 -3.84
CA MET A 349 -21.35 0.29 -2.39
C MET A 349 -20.56 1.38 -1.64
N ILE A 350 -19.35 1.69 -2.11
CA ILE A 350 -18.53 2.77 -1.55
C ILE A 350 -19.27 4.11 -1.65
N GLY A 351 -19.87 4.42 -2.80
CA GLY A 351 -20.64 5.64 -3.00
C GLY A 351 -21.84 5.73 -2.05
N LYS A 352 -22.50 4.61 -1.76
CA LYS A 352 -23.57 4.56 -0.74
C LYS A 352 -23.03 4.89 0.66
N ILE A 353 -21.94 4.24 1.08
CA ILE A 353 -21.33 4.49 2.40
C ILE A 353 -20.83 5.94 2.52
N LYS A 354 -20.24 6.51 1.46
CA LYS A 354 -19.82 7.92 1.44
C LYS A 354 -21.02 8.87 1.72
N ARG A 355 -22.18 8.61 1.08
CA ARG A 355 -23.40 9.41 1.33
C ARG A 355 -23.90 9.27 2.76
N GLU A 356 -23.97 8.03 3.27
CA GLU A 356 -24.38 7.76 4.66
C GLU A 356 -23.43 8.42 5.67
N LEU A 357 -22.13 8.42 5.39
CA LEU A 357 -21.13 9.10 6.22
C LEU A 357 -21.36 10.61 6.23
N LYS A 358 -21.57 11.24 5.07
CA LYS A 358 -21.86 12.68 4.96
C LYS A 358 -23.14 13.05 5.70
N GLU A 359 -24.20 12.26 5.55
CA GLU A 359 -25.46 12.46 6.28
C GLU A 359 -25.27 12.32 7.80
N ALA A 360 -24.49 11.35 8.25
CA ALA A 360 -24.18 11.16 9.67
C ALA A 360 -23.36 12.32 10.25
N GLU A 361 -22.41 12.87 9.48
CA GLU A 361 -21.61 14.04 9.88
C GLU A 361 -22.50 15.29 10.00
N VAL A 362 -23.40 15.53 9.04
CA VAL A 362 -24.37 16.63 9.08
C VAL A 362 -25.35 16.51 10.25
N ARG A 363 -25.78 15.29 10.58
CA ARG A 363 -26.68 15.03 11.72
C ARG A 363 -25.97 14.99 13.08
N HIS A 364 -24.67 15.27 13.13
CA HIS A 364 -23.85 15.15 14.34
C HIS A 364 -24.03 13.81 15.06
N ALA A 365 -24.06 12.71 14.29
CA ALA A 365 -24.16 11.37 14.84
C ALA A 365 -23.04 11.11 15.84
N ASP A 366 -23.28 10.18 16.76
CA ASP A 366 -22.32 9.83 17.79
C ASP A 366 -20.98 9.33 17.19
N ARG A 367 -19.90 9.49 17.95
CA ARG A 367 -18.54 9.16 17.52
C ARG A 367 -18.39 7.68 17.13
N GLU A 368 -19.13 6.79 17.77
CA GLU A 368 -19.08 5.36 17.46
C GLU A 368 -19.70 5.10 16.09
N SER A 369 -20.90 5.60 15.83
CA SER A 369 -21.59 5.49 14.54
C SER A 369 -20.76 6.03 13.38
N LEU A 370 -20.17 7.22 13.55
CA LEU A 370 -19.23 7.80 12.57
C LEU A 370 -17.99 6.92 12.38
N GLY A 371 -17.44 6.39 13.49
CA GLY A 371 -16.33 5.45 13.47
C GLY A 371 -16.61 4.20 12.63
N ARG A 372 -17.80 3.59 12.80
CA ARG A 372 -18.20 2.38 12.04
C ARG A 372 -18.28 2.65 10.54
N LEU A 373 -18.89 3.77 10.14
CA LEU A 373 -19.01 4.15 8.72
C LEU A 373 -17.63 4.42 8.11
N LYS A 374 -16.74 5.12 8.83
CA LYS A 374 -15.35 5.35 8.40
C LYS A 374 -14.60 4.03 8.24
N MET A 375 -14.73 3.09 9.18
CA MET A 375 -14.14 1.75 9.08
C MET A 375 -14.66 0.95 7.88
N SER A 376 -15.98 0.96 7.66
CA SER A 376 -16.62 0.29 6.52
C SER A 376 -16.11 0.86 5.19
N TYR A 377 -16.03 2.18 5.10
CA TYR A 377 -15.50 2.90 3.94
C TYR A 377 -14.05 2.52 3.65
N GLN A 378 -13.16 2.53 4.65
CA GLN A 378 -11.75 2.20 4.47
C GLN A 378 -11.55 0.75 4.00
N SER A 379 -12.30 -0.20 4.57
CA SER A 379 -12.25 -1.62 4.19
C SER A 379 -12.56 -1.81 2.70
N LEU A 380 -13.64 -1.20 2.21
CA LEU A 380 -14.02 -1.29 0.80
C LEU A 380 -13.09 -0.49 -0.12
N LYS A 381 -12.59 0.68 0.33
CA LYS A 381 -11.62 1.49 -0.44
C LYS A 381 -10.35 0.68 -0.74
N GLY A 382 -9.81 -0.02 0.25
CA GLY A 382 -8.66 -0.90 0.07
C GLY A 382 -8.94 -2.05 -0.90
N ALA A 383 -10.11 -2.70 -0.77
CA ALA A 383 -10.51 -3.79 -1.65
C ALA A 383 -10.70 -3.34 -3.11
N ARG A 384 -11.30 -2.16 -3.33
CA ARG A 384 -11.44 -1.52 -4.66
C ARG A 384 -10.08 -1.28 -5.30
N ASN A 385 -9.15 -0.65 -4.59
CA ASN A 385 -7.85 -0.27 -5.15
C ASN A 385 -7.01 -1.49 -5.54
N ALA A 386 -7.14 -2.60 -4.81
CA ALA A 386 -6.45 -3.84 -5.15
C ALA A 386 -6.93 -4.47 -6.48
N GLY A 387 -8.13 -4.11 -6.95
CA GLY A 387 -8.81 -4.71 -8.12
C GLY A 387 -8.43 -4.15 -9.48
N THR A 388 -7.17 -3.83 -9.72
CA THR A 388 -6.75 -3.03 -10.88
C THR A 388 -5.66 -3.74 -11.69
N HIS A 389 -4.70 -2.99 -12.26
CA HIS A 389 -3.62 -3.53 -13.09
C HIS A 389 -2.78 -4.59 -12.35
N GLY A 390 -2.58 -4.43 -11.03
CA GLY A 390 -1.76 -5.36 -10.24
C GLY A 390 -2.27 -6.81 -10.22
N ILE A 391 -3.58 -7.03 -10.28
CA ILE A 391 -4.14 -8.40 -10.37
C ILE A 391 -4.04 -8.94 -11.80
N MET A 392 -4.26 -8.09 -12.80
CA MET A 392 -4.18 -8.48 -14.22
C MET A 392 -2.75 -8.76 -14.68
N ALA A 393 -1.74 -8.17 -14.03
CA ALA A 393 -0.32 -8.40 -14.30
C ALA A 393 0.32 -9.47 -13.39
N ALA A 394 -0.45 -10.15 -12.52
CA ALA A 394 0.07 -11.09 -11.52
C ALA A 394 0.42 -12.47 -12.13
N ALA A 395 1.42 -12.54 -13.01
CA ALA A 395 1.78 -13.75 -13.75
C ALA A 395 2.17 -14.96 -12.87
N THR A 396 2.72 -14.69 -11.68
CA THR A 396 3.22 -15.71 -10.73
C THR A 396 2.16 -16.21 -9.75
N VAL A 397 1.00 -15.56 -9.68
CA VAL A 397 -0.08 -15.90 -8.75
C VAL A 397 -1.21 -16.60 -9.50
N SER A 398 -1.78 -17.65 -8.91
CA SER A 398 -2.93 -18.32 -9.50
C SER A 398 -4.12 -17.36 -9.55
N CYS A 399 -4.54 -16.98 -10.76
CA CYS A 399 -5.66 -16.07 -10.97
C CYS A 399 -6.44 -16.46 -12.23
N ARG A 400 -7.66 -15.91 -12.39
CA ARG A 400 -8.45 -16.02 -13.62
C ARG A 400 -8.41 -14.77 -14.48
N GLN A 401 -7.89 -13.66 -13.94
CA GLN A 401 -7.96 -12.32 -14.55
C GLN A 401 -6.65 -11.88 -15.22
N PHE A 402 -5.66 -12.76 -15.36
CA PHE A 402 -4.39 -12.37 -15.97
C PHE A 402 -4.61 -11.88 -17.41
N ASN A 403 -4.22 -10.63 -17.67
CA ASN A 403 -4.29 -9.99 -18.97
C ASN A 403 -3.30 -8.81 -18.99
N VAL A 404 -2.14 -9.03 -19.62
CA VAL A 404 -1.06 -8.03 -19.74
C VAL A 404 -1.56 -6.77 -20.44
N TRP A 405 -2.43 -6.92 -21.43
CA TRP A 405 -2.94 -5.82 -22.25
C TRP A 405 -3.90 -4.94 -21.46
N GLY A 406 -4.81 -5.54 -20.70
CA GLY A 406 -5.68 -4.81 -19.79
C GLY A 406 -4.89 -4.12 -18.67
N ALA A 407 -3.85 -4.76 -18.13
CA ALA A 407 -2.97 -4.11 -17.16
C ALA A 407 -2.26 -2.90 -17.75
N ALA A 408 -1.69 -3.02 -18.96
CA ALA A 408 -1.01 -1.94 -19.66
C ALA A 408 -1.97 -0.79 -20.02
N MET A 409 -3.19 -1.09 -20.49
CA MET A 409 -4.20 -0.09 -20.79
C MET A 409 -4.46 0.84 -19.60
N ILE A 410 -4.64 0.28 -18.40
CA ILE A 410 -4.87 1.07 -17.19
C ILE A 410 -3.72 2.05 -16.93
N THR A 411 -2.46 1.58 -17.04
CA THR A 411 -1.29 2.42 -16.79
C THR A 411 -1.06 3.44 -17.91
N THR A 412 -1.30 3.08 -19.17
CA THR A 412 -1.16 3.97 -20.33
C THR A 412 -2.17 5.10 -20.27
N THR A 413 -3.45 4.81 -20.00
CA THR A 413 -4.47 5.86 -19.84
C THR A 413 -4.16 6.75 -18.64
N GLY A 414 -3.66 6.19 -17.53
CA GLY A 414 -3.23 6.98 -16.37
C GLY A 414 -2.09 7.95 -16.69
N GLN A 415 -1.08 7.48 -17.43
CA GLN A 415 0.03 8.31 -17.93
C GLN A 415 -0.47 9.42 -18.85
N ALA A 416 -1.36 9.10 -19.81
CA ALA A 416 -1.93 10.08 -20.72
C ALA A 416 -2.75 11.17 -19.99
N ILE A 417 -3.55 10.79 -18.98
CA ILE A 417 -4.31 11.74 -18.15
C ILE A 417 -3.38 12.75 -17.48
N LEU A 418 -2.32 12.26 -16.86
CA LEU A 418 -1.39 13.10 -16.12
C LEU A 418 -0.53 13.96 -17.07
N ASP A 419 -0.07 13.42 -18.20
CA ASP A 419 0.67 14.21 -19.20
C ASP A 419 -0.19 15.34 -19.79
N ASP A 420 -1.44 15.06 -20.14
CA ASP A 420 -2.35 16.09 -20.65
C ASP A 420 -2.68 17.14 -19.59
N THR A 421 -2.83 16.74 -18.33
CA THR A 421 -3.03 17.67 -17.21
C THR A 421 -1.77 18.53 -17.01
N LEU A 422 -0.59 17.93 -17.05
CA LEU A 422 0.69 18.64 -16.96
C LEU A 422 0.83 19.66 -18.09
N LYS A 423 0.51 19.27 -19.33
CA LYS A 423 0.57 20.17 -20.48
C LYS A 423 -0.40 21.34 -20.33
N GLU A 424 -1.64 21.11 -19.94
CA GLU A 424 -2.62 22.18 -19.76
C GLU A 424 -2.15 23.19 -18.71
N LEU A 425 -1.58 22.70 -17.60
CA LEU A 425 -1.01 23.56 -16.56
C LEU A 425 0.19 24.36 -17.08
N GLN A 426 1.08 23.75 -17.87
CA GLN A 426 2.23 24.41 -18.48
C GLN A 426 1.82 25.46 -19.53
N ASP A 427 0.85 25.14 -20.39
CA ASP A 427 0.32 26.05 -21.41
C ASP A 427 -0.30 27.30 -20.78
N ARG A 428 -0.92 27.14 -19.59
CA ARG A 428 -1.43 28.24 -18.76
C ARG A 428 -0.37 28.92 -17.88
N LYS A 429 0.89 28.49 -17.95
CA LYS A 429 2.01 29.00 -17.15
C LYS A 429 1.80 28.85 -15.64
N ILE A 430 1.09 27.81 -15.22
CA ILE A 430 0.86 27.48 -13.82
C ILE A 430 2.06 26.68 -13.30
N ARG A 431 2.60 27.08 -12.14
CA ARG A 431 3.81 26.49 -11.58
C ARG A 431 3.52 25.11 -10.96
N VAL A 432 3.83 24.05 -11.70
CA VAL A 432 3.86 22.67 -11.19
C VAL A 432 5.09 22.46 -10.32
N VAL A 433 4.91 21.93 -9.11
CA VAL A 433 5.99 21.77 -8.12
C VAL A 433 6.23 20.34 -7.67
N TYR A 434 5.31 19.42 -7.95
CA TYR A 434 5.49 17.99 -7.69
C TYR A 434 4.48 17.17 -8.51
N GLY A 435 4.80 15.90 -8.76
CA GLY A 435 3.89 14.94 -9.39
C GLY A 435 4.11 13.54 -8.83
N ASP A 436 3.03 12.86 -8.46
CA ASP A 436 3.03 11.44 -8.10
C ASP A 436 2.13 10.65 -9.05
N THR A 437 2.01 9.34 -8.82
CA THR A 437 1.37 8.39 -9.71
C THR A 437 -0.08 8.68 -10.09
N ASP A 438 -0.77 9.52 -9.33
CA ASP A 438 -2.19 9.83 -9.42
C ASP A 438 -2.50 11.32 -9.22
N GLY A 439 -1.49 12.19 -9.10
CA GLY A 439 -1.77 13.62 -8.95
C GLY A 439 -0.61 14.58 -9.23
N ILE A 440 -1.00 15.80 -9.59
CA ILE A 440 -0.09 16.91 -9.92
C ILE A 440 -0.32 18.06 -8.95
N TYR A 441 0.77 18.60 -8.42
CA TYR A 441 0.76 19.61 -7.37
C TYR A 441 1.19 20.94 -7.98
N VAL A 442 0.37 21.98 -7.79
CA VAL A 442 0.62 23.32 -8.30
C VAL A 442 0.68 24.33 -7.17
N ALA A 443 1.71 25.17 -7.21
CA ALA A 443 1.87 26.24 -6.23
C ALA A 443 1.19 27.51 -6.71
N CYS A 444 0.41 28.15 -5.84
CA CYS A 444 -0.35 29.35 -6.17
C CYS A 444 0.33 30.63 -5.66
N SER A 445 1.03 30.59 -4.53
CA SER A 445 1.64 31.78 -3.91
C SER A 445 3.09 31.58 -3.45
N LYS A 446 3.81 32.70 -3.41
CA LYS A 446 5.14 32.85 -2.81
C LYS A 446 5.11 33.37 -1.37
N SER A 447 3.94 33.67 -0.81
CA SER A 447 3.78 34.34 0.48
C SER A 447 2.73 33.66 1.37
N MET A 448 3.06 33.48 2.64
CA MET A 448 2.15 32.97 3.65
C MET A 448 1.03 33.95 3.97
N HIS A 449 1.22 35.26 3.72
CA HIS A 449 0.19 36.28 3.94
C HIS A 449 -1.08 36.03 3.11
N ASP A 450 -0.94 35.36 1.96
CA ASP A 450 -2.03 34.93 1.09
C ASP A 450 -2.87 33.78 1.69
N VAL A 451 -2.31 33.07 2.66
CA VAL A 451 -2.90 31.85 3.26
C VAL A 451 -3.43 32.17 4.65
N GLY A 452 -4.52 32.94 4.72
CA GLY A 452 -4.97 33.57 5.96
C GLY A 452 -5.16 32.61 7.16
N GLY A 453 -5.62 31.38 6.93
CA GLY A 453 -5.75 30.36 7.98
C GLY A 453 -4.39 29.96 8.58
N LEU A 454 -3.44 29.58 7.72
CA LEU A 454 -2.09 29.19 8.13
C LEU A 454 -1.32 30.36 8.73
N ALA A 455 -1.41 31.57 8.14
CA ALA A 455 -0.79 32.78 8.65
C ALA A 455 -1.19 33.04 10.12
N ARG A 456 -2.49 33.04 10.41
CA ARG A 456 -3.00 33.21 11.78
C ARG A 456 -2.52 32.10 12.72
N ALA A 457 -2.52 30.85 12.26
CA ALA A 457 -2.08 29.71 13.06
C ALA A 457 -0.59 29.77 13.46
N VAL A 458 0.24 30.48 12.66
CA VAL A 458 1.64 30.75 12.98
C VAL A 458 1.90 32.09 13.66
N GLY A 459 0.88 32.96 13.78
CA GLY A 459 0.98 34.27 14.42
C GLY A 459 1.34 35.42 13.48
N ILE A 460 1.08 35.28 12.18
CA ILE A 460 1.22 36.33 11.16
C ILE A 460 -0.16 36.91 10.86
N GLU A 461 -0.27 38.24 10.81
CA GLU A 461 -1.48 38.90 10.32
C GLU A 461 -1.55 38.79 8.77
N PRO A 462 -2.66 38.27 8.21
CA PRO A 462 -2.88 38.27 6.78
C PRO A 462 -2.85 39.70 6.24
N ASP A 463 -2.13 39.93 5.16
CA ASP A 463 -1.92 41.26 4.60
C ASP A 463 -2.14 41.21 3.08
N PRO A 464 -3.30 41.68 2.58
CA PRO A 464 -3.59 41.71 1.15
C PRO A 464 -2.63 42.59 0.34
N GLU A 465 -1.98 43.59 0.96
CA GLU A 465 -1.00 44.44 0.28
C GLU A 465 0.34 43.73 0.06
N LYS A 466 0.62 42.66 0.83
CA LYS A 466 1.78 41.76 0.67
C LYS A 466 1.45 40.49 -0.09
N SER A 467 0.37 40.52 -0.87
CA SER A 467 -0.03 39.38 -1.69
C SER A 467 1.00 39.07 -2.77
N SER A 468 1.29 37.79 -2.98
CA SER A 468 2.31 37.33 -3.92
C SER A 468 1.86 36.08 -4.67
N TRP A 469 0.63 36.13 -5.20
CA TRP A 469 0.09 35.09 -6.07
C TRP A 469 0.91 34.98 -7.36
N MET A 470 1.44 33.78 -7.62
CA MET A 470 1.96 33.37 -8.93
C MET A 470 0.81 32.99 -9.86
N THR A 471 -0.23 32.38 -9.30
CA THR A 471 -1.48 32.02 -9.97
C THR A 471 -2.56 32.03 -8.90
N LEU A 472 -3.70 32.65 -9.20
CA LEU A 472 -4.82 32.60 -8.28
C LEU A 472 -5.37 31.17 -8.16
N PRO A 473 -5.78 30.70 -6.97
CA PRO A 473 -6.30 29.35 -6.78
C PRO A 473 -7.43 28.99 -7.73
N GLU A 474 -8.32 29.95 -8.04
CA GLU A 474 -9.45 29.71 -8.93
C GLU A 474 -9.01 29.41 -10.36
N ASN A 475 -7.86 29.97 -10.80
CA ASN A 475 -7.30 29.67 -12.12
C ASN A 475 -6.68 28.27 -12.18
N ALA A 476 -6.06 27.81 -11.08
CA ALA A 476 -5.56 26.45 -10.97
C ALA A 476 -6.73 25.45 -10.99
N VAL A 477 -7.77 25.69 -10.20
CA VAL A 477 -8.99 24.87 -10.20
C VAL A 477 -9.67 24.87 -11.58
N ALA A 478 -9.77 26.02 -12.25
CA ALA A 478 -10.35 26.09 -13.59
C ALA A 478 -9.55 25.30 -14.65
N ALA A 479 -8.22 25.21 -14.51
CA ALA A 479 -7.40 24.37 -15.38
C ALA A 479 -7.64 22.87 -15.13
N ILE A 480 -7.81 22.49 -13.86
CA ILE A 480 -8.16 21.12 -13.45
C ILE A 480 -9.56 20.76 -13.97
N ASP A 481 -10.53 21.67 -13.85
CA ASP A 481 -11.90 21.47 -14.35
C ASP A 481 -11.95 21.34 -15.87
N PHE A 482 -11.12 22.09 -16.59
CA PHE A 482 -10.97 21.90 -18.04
C PHE A 482 -10.47 20.48 -18.37
N CYS A 483 -9.48 19.97 -17.62
CA CYS A 483 -8.99 18.60 -17.78
C CYS A 483 -10.07 17.57 -17.44
N ASN A 484 -10.87 17.82 -16.39
CA ASN A 484 -12.03 17.00 -16.05
C ASN A 484 -13.01 16.88 -17.23
N ASP A 485 -13.40 17.99 -17.84
CA ASP A 485 -14.36 17.99 -18.94
C ASP A 485 -13.81 17.36 -20.22
N LYS A 486 -12.50 17.48 -20.46
CA LYS A 486 -11.83 16.75 -21.54
C LYS A 486 -11.91 15.24 -21.29
N TRP A 487 -11.42 14.77 -20.14
CA TRP A 487 -11.31 13.34 -19.87
C TRP A 487 -12.65 12.65 -19.63
N ARG A 488 -13.67 13.34 -19.09
CA ARG A 488 -15.05 12.83 -19.06
C ARG A 488 -15.58 12.51 -20.46
N ARG A 489 -15.25 13.34 -21.46
CA ARG A 489 -15.64 13.13 -22.86
C ARG A 489 -14.81 12.02 -23.51
N GLU A 490 -13.50 12.02 -23.33
CA GLU A 490 -12.61 11.01 -23.96
C GLU A 490 -12.79 9.60 -23.38
N LEU A 491 -13.15 9.50 -22.09
CA LEU A 491 -13.46 8.23 -21.43
C LEU A 491 -14.92 7.82 -21.56
N ASP A 492 -15.79 8.69 -22.09
CA ASP A 492 -17.25 8.54 -22.06
C ASP A 492 -17.77 8.15 -20.65
N TYR A 493 -17.30 8.89 -19.64
CA TYR A 493 -17.53 8.53 -18.25
C TYR A 493 -17.66 9.77 -17.35
N SER A 494 -18.91 10.11 -17.02
CA SER A 494 -19.27 11.32 -16.27
C SER A 494 -18.73 11.36 -14.84
N ASP A 495 -18.53 10.21 -14.21
CA ASP A 495 -18.03 10.14 -12.82
C ASP A 495 -16.49 10.26 -12.76
N PHE A 496 -15.79 10.55 -13.88
CA PHE A 496 -14.36 10.87 -13.84
C PHE A 496 -14.14 12.22 -13.16
N GLU A 497 -13.17 12.29 -12.25
CA GLU A 497 -12.84 13.49 -11.51
C GLU A 497 -11.37 13.49 -11.05
N LEU A 498 -10.65 14.54 -11.43
CA LEU A 498 -9.50 15.12 -10.76
C LEU A 498 -10.05 15.98 -9.62
N GLU A 499 -10.07 15.42 -8.41
CA GLU A 499 -10.53 16.08 -7.19
C GLU A 499 -9.46 17.13 -6.79
N PRO A 500 -9.77 18.43 -6.72
CA PRO A 500 -8.84 19.42 -6.22
C PRO A 500 -8.74 19.31 -4.68
N GLU A 501 -7.54 19.05 -4.16
CA GLU A 501 -7.22 19.18 -2.74
C GLU A 501 -6.38 20.44 -2.49
N GLU A 502 -6.69 21.20 -1.44
CA GLU A 502 -5.96 22.43 -1.10
C GLU A 502 -5.15 22.28 0.19
N HIS A 503 -3.93 22.79 0.17
CA HIS A 503 -3.02 22.81 1.32
C HIS A 503 -2.48 24.21 1.58
N GLY A 504 -2.31 24.55 2.86
CA GLY A 504 -1.83 25.86 3.28
C GLY A 504 -0.41 26.17 2.82
N ALA A 505 0.52 25.24 3.06
CA ALA A 505 1.86 25.28 2.48
C ALA A 505 2.45 23.88 2.37
N MET A 506 3.42 23.71 1.45
CA MET A 506 4.18 22.48 1.32
C MET A 506 5.67 22.77 1.10
N ILE A 507 6.52 21.90 1.65
CA ILE A 507 7.96 21.87 1.35
C ILE A 507 8.32 20.48 0.84
N PHE A 508 8.83 20.43 -0.39
CA PHE A 508 9.33 19.20 -1.00
C PHE A 508 10.83 19.04 -0.74
N VAL A 509 11.30 17.81 -0.54
CA VAL A 509 12.73 17.53 -0.33
C VAL A 509 13.28 16.65 -1.45
N LYS A 510 12.60 15.55 -1.73
CA LYS A 510 12.91 14.61 -2.81
C LYS A 510 11.65 13.83 -3.17
N HIS A 511 11.70 13.01 -4.22
CA HIS A 511 10.58 12.15 -4.60
C HIS A 511 9.98 11.39 -3.40
N LYS A 512 8.65 11.49 -3.22
CA LYS A 512 7.89 10.91 -2.10
C LYS A 512 8.32 11.34 -0.70
N ASN A 513 9.06 12.44 -0.54
CA ASN A 513 9.46 12.99 0.76
C ASN A 513 9.19 14.49 0.83
N TYR A 514 8.16 14.87 1.58
CA TYR A 514 7.69 16.24 1.69
C TYR A 514 6.90 16.47 2.97
N LEU A 515 6.72 17.74 3.33
CA LEU A 515 5.93 18.19 4.48
C LEU A 515 4.75 19.02 3.99
N ILE A 516 3.61 18.84 4.66
CA ILE A 516 2.38 19.60 4.45
C ILE A 516 2.10 20.39 5.73
N PHE A 517 1.72 21.65 5.58
CA PHE A 517 1.42 22.57 6.66
C PHE A 517 0.04 23.17 6.44
N ASP A 518 -0.88 22.87 7.36
CA ASP A 518 -2.26 23.31 7.28
C ASP A 518 -2.70 23.96 8.60
N GLU A 519 -3.86 24.61 8.56
CA GLU A 519 -4.60 25.01 9.75
C GLU A 519 -5.70 23.97 10.03
N LYS A 520 -5.78 23.50 11.28
CA LYS A 520 -6.83 22.61 11.74
C LYS A 520 -7.41 23.14 13.04
N LYS A 521 -8.65 23.65 12.99
CA LYS A 521 -9.38 24.18 14.16
C LYS A 521 -8.66 25.37 14.83
N GLY A 522 -8.06 26.24 14.04
CA GLY A 522 -7.30 27.41 14.44
C GLY A 522 -5.83 27.12 14.79
N GLU A 523 -5.41 25.86 14.77
CA GLU A 523 -4.06 25.46 15.17
C GLU A 523 -3.22 25.02 13.97
N PHE A 524 -1.91 25.27 14.06
CA PHE A 524 -0.95 24.78 13.08
C PHE A 524 -0.89 23.26 13.14
N ALA A 525 -0.92 22.61 11.99
CA ALA A 525 -0.78 21.17 11.88
C ALA A 525 0.25 20.83 10.80
N MET A 526 1.26 20.05 11.17
CA MET A 526 2.23 19.51 10.22
C MET A 526 1.95 18.04 9.93
N THR A 527 1.91 17.68 8.65
CA THR A 527 1.86 16.28 8.19
C THR A 527 3.12 15.94 7.42
N THR A 528 3.77 14.82 7.73
CA THR A 528 4.95 14.35 7.01
C THR A 528 4.61 13.21 6.06
N LYS A 529 5.24 13.20 4.89
CA LYS A 529 5.14 12.13 3.88
C LYS A 529 6.54 11.67 3.50
N GLY A 530 6.72 10.35 3.40
CA GLY A 530 7.99 9.74 2.98
C GLY A 530 8.75 9.02 4.07
N ASN A 531 9.59 8.07 3.64
CA ASN A 531 10.35 7.20 4.53
C ASN A 531 11.37 7.97 5.37
N ASN A 532 11.92 9.08 4.87
CA ASN A 532 12.86 9.90 5.62
C ASN A 532 12.25 10.47 6.90
N PHE A 533 10.95 10.81 6.84
CA PHE A 533 10.18 11.38 7.94
C PHE A 533 9.37 10.36 8.74
N LYS A 534 9.36 9.08 8.34
CA LYS A 534 8.67 8.03 9.10
C LYS A 534 9.27 7.94 10.51
N GLY A 535 8.39 8.10 11.50
CA GLY A 535 8.73 8.15 12.92
C GLY A 535 8.68 6.79 13.64
N SER A 536 8.16 5.71 13.03
CA SER A 536 8.01 4.42 13.74
C SER A 536 9.33 3.84 14.26
N ASP A 537 10.45 4.24 13.68
CA ASP A 537 11.80 3.83 14.06
C ASP A 537 12.50 4.83 14.99
N LYS A 538 11.84 5.93 15.36
CA LYS A 538 12.41 7.06 16.10
C LYS A 538 11.55 7.36 17.33
N ALA A 539 12.11 8.08 18.29
CA ALA A 539 11.35 8.54 19.43
C ALA A 539 10.40 9.68 19.02
N GLU A 540 9.22 9.76 19.64
CA GLU A 540 8.21 10.79 19.31
C GLU A 540 8.74 12.21 19.53
N LEU A 541 9.68 12.38 20.47
CA LEU A 541 10.43 13.62 20.68
C LEU A 541 10.97 14.22 19.36
N ALA A 542 11.47 13.38 18.45
CA ALA A 542 12.01 13.84 17.18
C ALA A 542 10.96 14.48 16.28
N ARG A 543 9.71 14.02 16.36
CA ARG A 543 8.58 14.58 15.59
C ARG A 543 8.11 15.90 16.18
N ILE A 544 7.97 15.95 17.51
CA ILE A 544 7.58 17.16 18.26
C ILE A 544 8.58 18.28 17.96
N VAL A 545 9.88 18.01 18.08
CA VAL A 545 10.92 19.02 17.83
C VAL A 545 11.00 19.41 16.35
N LEU A 546 10.81 18.47 15.42
CA LEU A 546 10.75 18.79 13.99
C LEU A 546 9.59 19.75 13.67
N GLU A 547 8.42 19.55 14.29
CA GLU A 547 7.28 20.45 14.09
C GLU A 547 7.57 21.87 14.56
N GLU A 548 8.21 22.01 15.73
CA GLU A 548 8.64 23.32 16.24
C GLU A 548 9.70 23.98 15.32
N ILE A 549 10.68 23.21 14.86
CA ILE A 549 11.69 23.69 13.91
C ILE A 549 11.02 24.21 12.65
N MET A 550 10.13 23.40 12.04
CA MET A 550 9.51 23.76 10.76
C MET A 550 8.52 24.92 10.89
N ARG A 551 7.83 25.05 12.02
CA ARG A 551 7.03 26.25 12.33
C ARG A 551 7.90 27.52 12.28
N LYS A 552 9.08 27.51 12.91
CA LYS A 552 10.02 28.64 12.90
C LYS A 552 10.64 28.86 11.51
N VAL A 553 10.94 27.79 10.77
CA VAL A 553 11.45 27.87 9.39
C VAL A 553 10.44 28.59 8.50
N LEU A 554 9.16 28.25 8.61
CA LEU A 554 8.09 28.90 7.84
C LEU A 554 7.92 30.37 8.22
N LEU A 555 8.04 30.72 9.50
CA LEU A 555 7.98 32.11 9.96
C LEU A 555 9.12 32.96 9.36
N GLU A 556 10.34 32.44 9.36
CA GLU A 556 11.51 33.13 8.79
C GLU A 556 11.48 33.23 7.27
N ASN A 557 10.81 32.29 6.61
CA ASN A 557 10.72 32.21 5.15
C ASN A 557 9.29 32.48 4.67
N SER A 558 8.57 33.35 5.39
CA SER A 558 7.14 33.63 5.17
C SER A 558 6.79 34.20 3.80
N SER A 559 7.78 34.72 3.07
CA SER A 559 7.65 35.10 1.67
C SER A 559 9.00 34.94 0.97
N TRP A 560 8.99 34.87 -0.36
CA TRP A 560 10.20 34.82 -1.16
C TRP A 560 10.03 35.42 -2.56
N GLU A 561 11.13 35.94 -3.11
CA GLU A 561 11.14 36.59 -4.44
C GLU A 561 11.57 35.63 -5.55
N SER A 562 12.68 34.91 -5.31
CA SER A 562 13.25 33.93 -6.24
C SER A 562 13.33 32.54 -5.63
N GLU A 563 13.13 31.51 -6.47
CA GLU A 563 13.20 30.10 -6.08
C GLU A 563 14.59 29.73 -5.52
N GLU A 564 15.65 30.24 -6.15
CA GLU A 564 17.03 29.98 -5.72
C GLU A 564 17.33 30.58 -4.34
N SER A 565 16.89 31.83 -4.09
CA SER A 565 17.05 32.45 -2.77
C SER A 565 16.22 31.73 -1.71
N ALA A 566 14.97 31.39 -2.02
CA ALA A 566 14.09 30.64 -1.12
C ALA A 566 14.73 29.33 -0.69
N ARG A 567 15.28 28.58 -1.66
CA ARG A 567 15.97 27.31 -1.41
C ARG A 567 17.16 27.45 -0.47
N ARG A 568 18.00 28.46 -0.71
CA ARG A 568 19.16 28.75 0.15
C ARG A 568 18.73 29.16 1.55
N CYS A 569 17.74 30.06 1.66
CA CYS A 569 17.23 30.56 2.93
C CYS A 569 16.59 29.44 3.76
N VAL A 570 15.72 28.62 3.18
CA VAL A 570 15.11 27.47 3.90
C VAL A 570 16.17 26.48 4.36
N LYS A 571 17.14 26.10 3.51
CA LYS A 571 18.23 25.21 3.92
C LYS A 571 19.02 25.82 5.08
N ALA A 572 19.31 27.12 5.05
CA ALA A 572 20.01 27.82 6.13
C ALA A 572 19.18 27.93 7.42
N SER A 573 17.90 28.28 7.33
CA SER A 573 16.97 28.35 8.47
C SER A 573 16.82 26.98 9.13
N ILE A 574 16.62 25.89 8.37
CA ILE A 574 16.59 24.52 8.92
C ILE A 574 17.87 24.25 9.71
N LYS A 575 19.04 24.54 9.14
CA LYS A 575 20.33 24.30 9.83
C LYS A 575 20.46 25.10 11.13
N ARG A 576 20.14 26.40 11.10
CA ARG A 576 20.30 27.28 12.26
C ARG A 576 19.27 26.99 13.33
N ILE A 577 17.98 26.96 12.98
CA ILE A 577 16.88 26.72 13.92
C ILE A 577 17.03 25.34 14.56
N THR A 578 17.49 24.33 13.82
CA THR A 578 17.75 23.00 14.41
C THR A 578 18.81 23.08 15.50
N ARG A 579 19.91 23.81 15.27
CA ARG A 579 20.95 24.00 16.29
C ARG A 579 20.39 24.72 17.51
N ASP A 580 19.61 25.77 17.31
CA ASP A 580 19.02 26.57 18.39
C ASP A 580 18.00 25.74 19.20
N ALA A 581 17.12 25.00 18.52
CA ALA A 581 16.12 24.13 19.14
C ALA A 581 16.76 22.98 19.91
N VAL A 582 17.77 22.31 19.32
CA VAL A 582 18.53 21.27 20.01
C VAL A 582 19.24 21.88 21.22
N ALA A 583 19.93 23.02 21.10
CA ALA A 583 20.63 23.65 22.22
C ALA A 583 19.67 23.95 23.40
N ALA A 584 18.51 24.53 23.11
CA ALA A 584 17.48 24.92 24.08
C ALA A 584 16.66 23.76 24.66
N LEU A 585 16.77 22.54 24.10
CA LEU A 585 15.97 21.40 24.52
C LEU A 585 16.26 20.99 25.97
N ASP A 586 15.27 21.20 26.84
CA ASP A 586 15.32 20.81 28.24
C ASP A 586 14.84 19.36 28.42
N MET A 587 15.81 18.44 28.38
CA MET A 587 15.55 17.01 28.52
C MET A 587 14.96 16.61 29.88
N SER A 588 15.01 17.46 30.90
CA SER A 588 14.44 17.15 32.22
C SER A 588 12.91 17.18 32.23
N LYS A 589 12.30 17.88 31.28
CA LYS A 589 10.84 18.06 31.17
C LYS A 589 10.18 17.11 30.17
N VAL A 590 10.96 16.32 29.42
CA VAL A 590 10.44 15.41 28.39
C VAL A 590 9.81 14.18 29.04
N ASN A 591 8.60 13.80 28.62
CA ASN A 591 7.91 12.64 29.16
C ASN A 591 8.55 11.34 28.69
N LEU A 592 8.45 10.28 29.50
CA LEU A 592 8.99 8.96 29.14
C LEU A 592 8.35 8.40 27.86
N ALA A 593 7.07 8.71 27.63
CA ALA A 593 6.35 8.34 26.42
C ALA A 593 7.04 8.90 25.16
N ASP A 594 7.52 10.15 25.21
CA ASP A 594 8.14 10.82 24.07
C ASP A 594 9.55 10.28 23.76
N LEU A 595 10.18 9.63 24.75
CA LEU A 595 11.47 8.96 24.62
C LEU A 595 11.31 7.50 24.16
N THR A 596 10.10 6.94 24.18
CA THR A 596 9.89 5.53 23.91
C THR A 596 10.01 5.24 22.41
N LEU A 597 10.81 4.24 22.05
CA LEU A 597 10.91 3.67 20.71
C LEU A 597 10.17 2.34 20.68
N VAL A 598 9.26 2.14 19.73
CA VAL A 598 8.55 0.87 19.55
C VAL A 598 9.25 0.07 18.47
N GLN A 599 9.77 -1.12 18.81
CA GLN A 599 10.42 -1.98 17.83
C GLN A 599 10.03 -3.44 17.95
N SER A 600 10.08 -4.08 16.80
CA SER A 600 9.74 -5.48 16.64
C SER A 600 10.98 -6.34 16.79
N VAL A 601 10.87 -7.36 17.63
CA VAL A 601 11.92 -8.32 17.92
C VAL A 601 11.41 -9.70 17.53
N GLN A 602 12.02 -10.29 16.50
CA GLN A 602 11.74 -11.66 16.07
C GLN A 602 12.75 -12.65 16.68
N PRO A 603 12.46 -13.96 16.65
CA PRO A 603 13.39 -14.99 17.14
C PRO A 603 14.77 -14.85 16.50
N SER A 604 15.83 -15.05 17.28
CA SER A 604 17.22 -14.80 16.85
C SER A 604 17.59 -15.53 15.55
N LYS A 605 17.08 -16.75 15.37
CA LYS A 605 17.30 -17.60 14.18
C LYS A 605 16.66 -17.07 12.89
N ARG A 606 15.73 -16.12 12.96
CA ARG A 606 15.03 -15.56 11.78
C ARG A 606 15.74 -14.36 11.17
N TYR A 607 16.72 -13.78 11.85
CA TYR A 607 17.53 -12.73 11.23
C TYR A 607 18.57 -13.35 10.30
N LYS A 608 18.84 -12.68 9.19
CA LYS A 608 20.00 -13.01 8.36
C LYS A 608 21.28 -12.83 9.18
N THR A 609 22.21 -13.75 8.99
CA THR A 609 23.58 -13.63 9.49
C THR A 609 24.32 -12.55 8.69
N ASN A 610 25.39 -12.02 9.27
CA ASN A 610 26.33 -11.17 8.56
C ASN A 610 27.06 -11.97 7.47
N GLN A 611 27.77 -11.28 6.57
CA GLN A 611 28.49 -11.92 5.45
C GLN A 611 29.55 -12.93 5.90
N ASP A 612 30.11 -12.74 7.09
CA ASP A 612 31.07 -13.61 7.76
C ASP A 612 30.42 -14.80 8.50
N GLY A 613 29.09 -14.94 8.43
CA GLY A 613 28.32 -15.98 9.13
C GLY A 613 28.03 -15.66 10.60
N ALA A 614 28.49 -14.52 11.13
CA ALA A 614 28.20 -14.12 12.51
C ALA A 614 26.73 -13.69 12.68
N LEU A 615 26.28 -13.64 13.95
CA LEU A 615 24.96 -13.12 14.27
C LEU A 615 24.89 -11.63 13.91
N SER A 616 23.77 -11.21 13.31
CA SER A 616 23.52 -9.79 13.13
C SER A 616 23.23 -9.12 14.48
N THR A 617 23.44 -7.80 14.55
CA THR A 617 23.15 -6.97 15.73
C THR A 617 21.74 -7.20 16.28
N PHE A 618 20.76 -7.39 15.39
CA PHE A 618 19.38 -7.68 15.80
C PHE A 618 19.20 -9.08 16.42
N ALA A 619 19.96 -10.08 15.95
CA ALA A 619 19.95 -11.42 16.53
C ALA A 619 20.66 -11.44 17.89
N GLU A 620 21.79 -10.72 18.03
CA GLU A 620 22.49 -10.56 19.31
C GLU A 620 21.63 -9.85 20.35
N ARG A 621 20.98 -8.73 19.98
CA ARG A 621 19.97 -8.06 20.83
C ARG A 621 18.90 -9.03 21.30
N THR A 622 18.40 -9.88 20.40
CA THR A 622 17.32 -10.82 20.75
C THR A 622 17.79 -11.80 21.83
N LYS A 623 19.00 -12.36 21.70
CA LYS A 623 19.56 -13.24 22.74
C LYS A 623 19.75 -12.52 24.08
N ALA A 624 20.28 -11.30 24.06
CA ALA A 624 20.42 -10.47 25.26
C ALA A 624 19.06 -10.21 25.93
N LEU A 625 18.00 -9.96 25.14
CA LEU A 625 16.65 -9.81 25.66
C LEU A 625 16.08 -11.12 26.22
N GLU A 626 16.35 -12.27 25.59
CA GLU A 626 15.91 -13.58 26.09
C GLU A 626 16.52 -13.90 27.46
N GLU A 627 17.80 -13.59 27.64
CA GLU A 627 18.50 -13.69 28.92
C GLU A 627 17.90 -12.74 29.96
N LEU A 628 17.68 -11.48 29.59
CA LEU A 628 17.11 -10.46 30.47
C LEU A 628 15.66 -10.79 30.91
N LEU A 629 14.85 -11.32 30.00
CA LEU A 629 13.46 -11.69 30.25
C LEU A 629 13.32 -13.06 30.93
N GLY A 630 14.39 -13.86 30.99
CA GLY A 630 14.36 -15.25 31.46
C GLY A 630 13.50 -16.18 30.61
N ARG A 631 13.24 -15.84 29.35
CA ARG A 631 12.41 -16.65 28.43
C ARG A 631 12.81 -16.45 26.97
N GLN A 632 12.59 -17.48 26.15
CA GLN A 632 12.83 -17.39 24.70
C GLN A 632 11.74 -16.57 23.98
N ILE A 633 12.15 -15.85 22.94
CA ILE A 633 11.28 -15.13 22.02
C ILE A 633 11.00 -16.09 20.85
N THR A 634 9.84 -16.74 20.88
CA THR A 634 9.45 -17.78 19.91
C THR A 634 8.69 -17.24 18.70
N ALA A 635 8.16 -16.02 18.79
CA ALA A 635 7.49 -15.30 17.72
C ALA A 635 7.89 -13.82 17.73
N THR A 636 7.66 -13.12 16.62
CA THR A 636 7.87 -11.67 16.55
C THR A 636 6.96 -10.96 17.53
N ALA A 637 7.54 -10.11 18.38
CA ALA A 637 6.81 -9.32 19.37
C ALA A 637 7.28 -7.85 19.34
N ARG A 638 6.38 -6.91 19.63
CA ARG A 638 6.75 -5.49 19.77
C ARG A 638 7.12 -5.16 21.20
N PHE A 639 8.24 -4.49 21.35
CA PHE A 639 8.76 -4.01 22.62
C PHE A 639 8.80 -2.48 22.60
N LYS A 640 8.47 -1.89 23.75
CA LYS A 640 8.71 -0.48 24.04
C LYS A 640 10.09 -0.36 24.65
N PHE A 641 10.96 0.43 24.04
CA PHE A 641 12.33 0.61 24.47
C PHE A 641 12.62 2.07 24.81
N VAL A 642 13.60 2.28 25.67
CA VAL A 642 14.33 3.54 25.79
C VAL A 642 15.81 3.29 25.57
N VAL A 643 16.54 4.32 25.15
CA VAL A 643 18.00 4.22 25.01
C VAL A 643 18.65 4.53 26.36
N THR A 644 19.41 3.58 26.87
CA THR A 644 20.14 3.69 28.14
C THR A 644 21.60 4.09 27.94
N LYS A 645 22.26 4.53 29.02
CA LYS A 645 23.69 4.86 29.04
C LYS A 645 24.56 3.62 28.83
N LYS A 646 24.12 2.47 29.35
CA LYS A 646 24.77 1.16 29.21
C LYS A 646 24.05 0.32 28.16
N PRO A 647 24.76 -0.57 27.43
CA PRO A 647 24.14 -1.51 26.52
C PRO A 647 23.29 -2.55 27.27
N LEU A 648 22.44 -3.27 26.55
CA LEU A 648 21.75 -4.45 27.07
C LEU A 648 22.77 -5.44 27.64
N PRO A 649 22.51 -6.03 28.82
CA PRO A 649 23.36 -7.07 29.38
C PRO A 649 23.57 -8.23 28.39
N GLY A 650 24.80 -8.73 28.29
CA GLY A 650 25.15 -9.85 27.40
C GLY A 650 25.68 -9.45 26.01
N ILE A 651 25.57 -8.19 25.61
CA ILE A 651 26.17 -7.70 24.35
C ILE A 651 27.68 -7.48 24.53
N ARG A 652 28.48 -8.15 23.68
CA ARG A 652 29.95 -8.17 23.80
C ARG A 652 30.64 -6.96 23.17
N ASN A 653 30.19 -6.55 21.98
CA ASN A 653 30.79 -5.46 21.19
C ASN A 653 29.72 -4.41 20.83
N PRO A 654 29.23 -3.63 21.81
CA PRO A 654 28.10 -2.74 21.60
C PRO A 654 28.45 -1.56 20.67
N SER A 655 27.52 -1.21 19.79
CA SER A 655 27.59 -0.03 18.91
C SER A 655 26.42 0.93 19.20
N LYS A 656 26.75 2.21 19.33
CA LYS A 656 25.76 3.26 19.62
C LYS A 656 25.56 4.17 18.42
N SER A 657 24.69 3.77 17.49
CA SER A 657 24.36 4.60 16.33
C SER A 657 23.66 5.91 16.75
N GLY A 658 23.85 6.97 15.97
CA GLY A 658 23.32 8.30 16.27
C GLY A 658 21.81 8.47 16.10
N VAL A 659 21.10 7.48 15.53
CA VAL A 659 19.65 7.56 15.26
C VAL A 659 18.89 6.35 15.82
N LYS A 660 19.52 5.18 15.92
CA LYS A 660 18.87 3.92 16.33
C LYS A 660 19.87 2.93 16.96
N PRO A 661 20.34 3.13 18.21
CA PRO A 661 21.39 2.34 18.84
C PRO A 661 20.81 1.04 19.41
N ILE A 662 20.62 0.05 18.54
CA ILE A 662 19.97 -1.24 18.84
C ILE A 662 20.49 -1.88 20.13
N ASP A 663 21.79 -1.84 20.37
CA ASP A 663 22.44 -2.48 21.52
C ASP A 663 22.15 -1.78 22.85
N TYR A 664 21.69 -0.53 22.82
CA TYR A 664 21.40 0.28 24.00
C TYR A 664 19.90 0.43 24.24
N MET A 665 19.06 -0.29 23.49
CA MET A 665 17.60 -0.23 23.61
C MET A 665 17.14 -1.15 24.74
N TYR A 666 16.79 -0.57 25.88
CA TYR A 666 16.36 -1.29 27.07
C TYR A 666 14.82 -1.29 27.20
N PRO A 667 14.17 -2.44 27.49
CA PRO A 667 12.72 -2.51 27.63
C PRO A 667 12.19 -1.57 28.72
N VAL A 668 11.22 -0.72 28.38
CA VAL A 668 10.62 0.26 29.31
C VAL A 668 10.05 -0.43 30.55
N GLU A 669 9.43 -1.60 30.37
CA GLU A 669 8.80 -2.37 31.45
C GLU A 669 9.78 -2.90 32.50
N LEU A 670 11.06 -3.03 32.14
CA LEU A 670 12.11 -3.52 33.04
C LEU A 670 12.95 -2.37 33.62
N LEU A 671 12.69 -1.13 33.23
CA LEU A 671 13.44 0.03 33.68
C LEU A 671 13.05 0.39 35.12
N THR A 672 13.96 0.16 36.07
CA THR A 672 13.74 0.47 37.49
C THR A 672 14.16 1.90 37.86
N ASN A 673 15.09 2.50 37.12
CA ASN A 673 15.61 3.84 37.37
C ASN A 673 15.64 4.70 36.10
N ARG A 674 14.89 5.81 36.10
CA ARG A 674 14.83 6.74 34.97
C ARG A 674 16.17 7.46 34.70
N GLY A 675 17.05 7.56 35.69
CA GLY A 675 18.39 8.15 35.54
C GLY A 675 19.34 7.36 34.64
N GLU A 676 19.00 6.13 34.28
CA GLU A 676 19.78 5.29 33.36
C GLU A 676 19.56 5.64 31.88
N ILE A 677 18.50 6.39 31.57
CA ILE A 677 18.19 6.86 30.22
C ILE A 677 19.31 7.81 29.74
N ASP A 678 19.76 7.62 28.51
CA ASP A 678 20.76 8.49 27.90
C ASP A 678 20.12 9.69 27.22
N LEU A 679 19.76 10.69 28.02
CA LEU A 679 19.16 11.94 27.54
C LEU A 679 20.09 12.71 26.57
N ALA A 680 21.41 12.59 26.71
CA ALA A 680 22.36 13.22 25.81
C ALA A 680 22.30 12.59 24.40
N TRP A 681 22.17 11.27 24.34
CA TRP A 681 21.95 10.58 23.07
C TRP A 681 20.65 11.03 22.39
N TYR A 682 19.54 11.16 23.10
CA TYR A 682 18.27 11.65 22.51
C TYR A 682 18.41 13.04 21.92
N LYS A 683 19.13 13.93 22.62
CA LYS A 683 19.44 15.28 22.13
C LYS A 683 20.19 15.24 20.79
N ASN A 684 21.23 14.42 20.69
CA ASN A 684 21.99 14.21 19.44
C ASN A 684 21.18 13.48 18.36
N MET A 685 20.25 12.60 18.75
CA MET A 685 19.40 11.88 17.82
C MET A 685 18.46 12.82 17.06
N VAL A 686 17.89 13.82 17.73
CA VAL A 686 17.07 14.85 17.06
C VAL A 686 17.88 15.55 15.97
N GLU A 687 19.12 15.93 16.28
CA GLU A 687 20.01 16.57 15.31
C GLU A 687 20.30 15.66 14.10
N ASN A 688 20.69 14.41 14.35
CA ASN A 688 20.97 13.44 13.29
C ASN A 688 19.73 13.08 12.47
N TYR A 689 18.56 13.06 13.13
CA TYR A 689 17.29 12.84 12.45
C TYR A 689 17.02 13.95 11.43
N VAL A 690 17.12 15.21 11.83
CA VAL A 690 16.89 16.34 10.92
C VAL A 690 17.92 16.32 9.78
N LYS A 691 19.21 16.11 10.08
CA LYS A 691 20.26 15.94 9.05
C LYS A 691 19.89 14.87 8.02
N GLY A 692 19.50 13.68 8.48
CA GLY A 692 19.13 12.56 7.62
C GLY A 692 17.81 12.75 6.89
N ALA A 693 16.83 13.41 7.51
CA ALA A 693 15.51 13.64 6.93
C ALA A 693 15.60 14.55 5.70
N PHE A 694 16.40 15.62 5.82
CA PHE A 694 16.62 16.60 4.77
C PHE A 694 17.87 16.32 3.91
N GLY A 695 18.74 15.37 4.27
CA GLY A 695 19.99 15.14 3.54
C GLY A 695 20.96 16.33 3.63
N LEU A 696 21.00 17.02 4.77
CA LEU A 696 21.90 18.15 5.04
C LEU A 696 23.10 17.64 5.87
N PRO A 697 24.27 17.37 5.25
CA PRO A 697 25.38 16.67 5.92
C PRO A 697 26.07 17.50 7.00
N ASP A 698 25.98 18.84 6.92
CA ASP A 698 26.54 19.76 7.91
C ASP A 698 25.51 20.80 8.34
N LEU A 699 25.26 20.94 9.65
CA LEU A 699 24.43 21.99 10.24
C LEU A 699 25.23 23.27 10.52
N SER A 700 26.55 23.23 10.41
CA SER A 700 27.39 24.42 10.40
C SER A 700 27.15 25.23 9.12
N ALA A 701 27.22 26.56 9.23
CA ALA A 701 27.15 27.47 8.09
C ALA A 701 28.54 27.57 7.44
N SER A 702 29.05 26.46 6.90
CA SER A 702 30.27 26.48 6.13
C SER A 702 29.95 26.79 4.66
N VAL A 703 30.60 27.83 4.12
CA VAL A 703 30.57 28.16 2.69
C VAL A 703 31.22 26.99 1.95
N GLN A 704 30.48 26.38 1.03
CA GLN A 704 30.99 25.34 0.15
C GLN A 704 32.07 25.96 -0.75
N LYS A 705 33.35 25.74 -0.41
CA LYS A 705 34.48 26.15 -1.26
C LYS A 705 34.58 25.19 -2.43
N GLY A 706 34.58 25.73 -3.65
CA GLY A 706 34.67 24.95 -4.89
C GLY A 706 36.04 24.28 -5.06
N LEU A 707 36.07 23.18 -5.82
CA LEU A 707 37.27 22.44 -6.21
C LEU A 707 38.33 23.28 -6.95
N SER A 708 37.99 24.48 -7.43
CA SER A 708 38.91 25.42 -8.09
C SER A 708 39.89 26.10 -7.12
N GLU A 709 39.66 26.06 -5.81
CA GLU A 709 40.63 26.54 -4.81
C GLU A 709 41.58 25.43 -4.30
N TRP A 710 41.44 24.21 -4.83
CA TRP A 710 42.30 23.05 -4.49
C TRP A 710 43.42 22.79 -5.52
N PHE A 711 43.46 23.54 -6.63
CA PHE A 711 44.47 23.44 -7.67
C PHE A 711 45.20 24.77 -7.90
#